data_AF-A0A6A6XZA1-F1
#
_entry.id   AF-A0A6A6XZA1-F1
#
_cell.length_a   1.000
_cell.length_b   1.000
_cell.length_c   1.000
_cell.angle_alpha   90.00
_cell.angle_beta   90.00
_cell.angle_gamma   90.00
#
_symmetry.space_group_name_H-M   'P 1'
#
loop_
_entity.id
_entity.type
_entity.pdbx_description
1 polymer ?
#
loop_
_entity_poly.entity_id
_entity_poly.type
_entity_poly.pdbx_seq_one_letter_code
_entity_poly.pdbx_strand_id
1 'polypeptide(L)'
;MDKSSLPSSLKLTEVESTLRQLLLDVVAYIESTSGADPLDSTVKLPEELENAPLELRFAGGWVRDKLLGVGSHDIDIAINKMTGLNFAEKMQEYLEKPESIEKYGPDILRGIAKIERNPEKSKNLETATTKLLGLDLDFVNLRKETYKDDSRNPEVEFGTPEEDAIRRDATINSMFYNINTSSIEDLTGRGWEDMQAKIIRTPLEPYQTFMDDPLRTLRLIRFASRLNYTIDPEAENSMGNDDIKKAFALKISRERIWVELEKMLKGPDPHMAMVLIDRVGLYDTIFTDPTRDLPSKPELSYFASAYETVFEMLSPEKADDIISSSLLRSPEEKFQAWMSVAVMAWADAPLVDPPKKNRPMLYAPQLVAWEGVKAPNKISDVITASMKNLEEIKNLKDQCVIQLRSPHRRKDGQDASARDILGMAIRSWGQSWRSQLLFALLHDIALGSISKETILSTYSAFLAHLTKSDLLDVYAEKPILTGTDLAKALSMKPGPWMKDALNVVMAWQLRHPDITDHTEVVEAVRAHVDATSKGGFKPNPKTSELPARLATHFLQLTIRPLFASSQKNDLNNLTPAGHVSTRPLTRKTVSFDEVAPWKAPGQAYAIDLLRWVLQSLDPKGVEANWGLLIPPILRILDDLDIAWKATGCELLTLLLKNTPPALLSRTGLGKVFEETLMPCLTYLPSLTPEAESVVLLDKTIPALMALADALYPPSQFSTAPPSVSSSNTKRPLTTPNPITRSRYFDNLLRAAIFAPFAHSGTHVRIAETLFTHVIPLLDAMQLDSVKHLQRLLPMLADTLSEPLGVACPPLLEQATRAIQAVMLNAWPRISVHRGEVVRGLVVCWVRICESEELVGNGKVEGLEGVKGVLRAAAEMLVEVVETDGDVDFKSEVAGLVEADRRVGGLFDGVV
;
A
#
# COMPACT_ATOMS: atom_id res chain seq x y z
N MET A 1 2.78 40.00 52.23
CA MET A 1 4.06 39.87 51.51
C MET A 1 3.80 40.37 50.11
N ASP A 2 4.39 41.51 49.76
CA ASP A 2 4.21 42.16 48.46
C ASP A 2 4.63 41.18 47.35
N LYS A 3 3.70 40.83 46.45
CA LYS A 3 3.94 39.87 45.37
C LYS A 3 4.60 40.50 44.14
N SER A 4 4.85 41.82 44.14
CA SER A 4 5.25 42.61 42.98
C SER A 4 6.77 42.81 42.83
N SER A 5 7.58 42.57 43.86
CA SER A 5 9.02 42.77 43.77
C SER A 5 9.77 41.48 43.43
N LEU A 6 10.71 41.55 42.48
CA LEU A 6 11.67 40.49 42.17
C LEU A 6 12.32 39.98 43.48
N PRO A 7 12.42 38.66 43.71
CA PRO A 7 13.13 38.14 44.88
C PRO A 7 14.60 38.58 44.83
N SER A 8 15.05 39.30 45.84
CA SER A 8 16.41 39.87 45.87
C SER A 8 17.50 38.81 46.05
N SER A 9 17.17 37.59 46.50
CA SER A 9 18.12 36.48 46.63
C SER A 9 17.45 35.10 46.50
N LEU A 10 18.23 34.10 46.05
CA LEU A 10 17.82 32.70 45.96
C LEU A 10 18.48 31.89 47.08
N LYS A 11 17.74 30.91 47.63
CA LYS A 11 18.33 29.94 48.57
C LYS A 11 19.05 28.85 47.78
N LEU A 12 20.39 28.87 47.82
CA LEU A 12 21.23 27.84 47.24
C LEU A 12 21.20 26.56 48.08
N THR A 13 21.33 25.40 47.45
CA THR A 13 21.59 24.13 48.15
C THR A 13 23.00 24.12 48.73
N GLU A 14 23.33 23.17 49.61
CA GLU A 14 24.70 23.03 50.13
C GLU A 14 25.72 22.79 49.00
N VAL A 15 25.35 21.97 48.02
CA VAL A 15 26.18 21.70 46.83
C VAL A 15 26.37 22.97 46.00
N GLU A 16 25.30 23.72 45.72
CA GLU A 16 25.36 24.96 44.95
C GLU A 16 26.11 26.08 45.68
N SER A 17 25.99 26.12 47.02
CA SER A 17 26.75 27.06 47.85
C SER A 17 28.25 26.74 47.81
N THR A 18 28.60 25.46 47.83
CA THR A 18 29.99 24.99 47.68
C THR A 18 30.53 25.31 46.29
N LEU A 19 29.75 25.05 45.23
CA LEU A 19 30.09 25.41 43.86
C LEU A 19 30.30 26.92 43.71
N ARG A 20 29.40 27.74 44.26
CA ARG A 20 29.52 29.19 44.28
C ARG A 20 30.83 29.63 44.92
N GLN A 21 31.16 29.09 46.09
CA GLN A 21 32.39 29.46 46.79
C GLN A 21 33.63 29.07 45.99
N LEU A 22 33.63 27.89 45.37
CA LEU A 22 34.71 27.44 44.50
C LEU A 22 34.88 28.37 43.30
N LEU A 23 33.79 28.73 42.61
CA LEU A 23 33.85 29.64 41.46
C LEU A 23 34.38 31.03 41.84
N LEU A 24 34.00 31.55 43.01
CA LEU A 24 34.53 32.84 43.50
C LEU A 24 36.02 32.76 43.87
N ASP A 25 36.47 31.65 44.44
CA ASP A 25 37.90 31.44 44.73
C ASP A 25 38.73 31.36 43.43
N VAL A 26 38.20 30.71 42.39
CA VAL A 26 38.81 30.65 41.05
C VAL A 26 38.90 32.04 40.44
N VAL A 27 37.86 32.86 40.56
CA VAL A 27 37.87 34.27 40.12
C VAL A 27 38.99 35.05 40.81
N ALA A 28 39.10 34.95 42.14
CA ALA A 28 40.16 35.63 42.90
C ALA A 28 41.57 35.14 42.51
N TYR A 29 41.71 33.84 42.22
CA TYR A 29 42.96 33.28 41.71
C TYR A 29 43.33 33.85 40.33
N ILE A 30 42.37 33.93 39.40
CA ILE A 30 42.58 34.49 38.08
C ILE A 30 43.00 35.96 38.20
N GLU A 31 42.28 36.77 38.98
CA GLU A 31 42.59 38.20 39.14
C GLU A 31 43.95 38.45 39.80
N SER A 32 44.36 37.61 40.76
CA SER A 32 45.69 37.69 41.38
C SER A 32 46.83 37.24 40.47
N THR A 33 46.54 36.44 39.43
CA THR A 33 47.54 35.88 38.49
C THR A 33 47.62 36.65 37.16
N SER A 34 46.63 37.51 36.86
CA SER A 34 46.46 38.25 35.59
C SER A 34 47.53 39.32 35.29
N GLY A 35 48.64 39.36 36.05
CA GLY A 35 49.80 40.21 35.76
C GLY A 35 50.80 39.62 34.75
N ALA A 36 50.57 38.43 34.22
CA ALA A 36 51.49 37.75 33.29
C ALA A 36 50.75 37.16 32.08
N ASP A 37 51.11 37.69 30.91
CA ASP A 37 50.79 37.34 29.52
C ASP A 37 49.32 37.43 29.03
N PRO A 38 49.06 38.16 27.91
CA PRO A 38 47.77 38.14 27.25
C PRO A 38 47.57 36.75 26.63
N LEU A 39 46.56 36.02 27.12
CA LEU A 39 46.18 34.74 26.53
C LEU A 39 45.77 34.94 25.07
N ASP A 40 46.26 34.04 24.22
CA ASP A 40 46.05 33.97 22.77
C ASP A 40 44.58 33.61 22.46
N SER A 41 43.66 34.55 22.66
CA SER A 41 42.25 34.40 22.28
C SER A 41 42.02 35.00 20.90
N THR A 42 41.37 34.26 20.02
CA THR A 42 41.07 34.69 18.64
C THR A 42 40.03 35.83 18.55
N VAL A 43 39.39 36.18 19.66
CA VAL A 43 38.32 37.20 19.75
C VAL A 43 38.82 38.40 20.54
N LYS A 44 38.77 39.60 19.94
CA LYS A 44 39.21 40.84 20.60
C LYS A 44 38.28 41.21 21.75
N LEU A 45 38.85 41.43 22.94
CA LEU A 45 38.13 41.95 24.09
C LEU A 45 37.95 43.48 23.94
N PRO A 46 36.74 44.03 24.16
CA PRO A 46 36.53 45.48 24.24
C PRO A 46 37.30 46.10 25.42
N GLU A 47 37.89 47.30 25.22
CA GLU A 47 38.67 48.03 26.25
C GLU A 47 37.87 48.29 27.54
N GLU A 48 36.54 48.41 27.44
CA GLU A 48 35.62 48.60 28.57
C GLU A 48 35.52 47.35 29.47
N LEU A 49 35.60 46.15 28.87
CA LEU A 49 35.54 44.87 29.60
C LEU A 49 36.89 44.45 30.15
N GLU A 50 37.99 44.94 29.58
CA GLU A 50 39.35 44.68 30.07
C GLU A 50 39.59 45.28 31.47
N ASN A 51 38.98 46.44 31.73
CA ASN A 51 39.10 47.15 33.01
C ASN A 51 38.02 46.76 34.04
N ALA A 52 37.06 45.91 33.67
CA ALA A 52 35.98 45.46 34.55
C ALA A 52 36.42 44.26 35.43
N PRO A 53 35.89 44.13 36.66
CA PRO A 53 36.13 42.94 37.48
C PRO A 53 35.55 41.68 36.81
N LEU A 54 36.17 40.52 37.05
CA LEU A 54 35.67 39.25 36.53
C LEU A 54 34.41 38.83 37.31
N GLU A 55 33.29 38.76 36.60
CA GLU A 55 32.00 38.42 37.19
C GLU A 55 31.41 37.16 36.56
N LEU A 56 30.77 36.36 37.42
CA LEU A 56 30.12 35.11 37.03
C LEU A 56 28.63 35.14 37.35
N ARG A 57 27.83 34.63 36.42
CA ARG A 57 26.37 34.57 36.56
C ARG A 57 25.88 33.17 36.25
N PHE A 58 24.98 32.63 37.06
CA PHE A 58 24.17 31.50 36.63
C PHE A 58 23.07 32.03 35.71
N ALA A 59 22.91 31.44 34.53
CA ALA A 59 22.09 31.98 33.48
C ALA A 59 20.87 31.12 33.15
N GLY A 60 19.80 31.78 32.71
CA GLY A 60 18.68 31.18 31.99
C GLY A 60 17.90 30.13 32.73
N GLY A 61 17.89 28.89 32.20
CA GLY A 61 16.97 27.83 32.62
C GLY A 61 17.08 27.48 34.11
N TRP A 62 18.29 27.53 34.67
CA TRP A 62 18.52 27.27 36.09
C TRP A 62 17.83 28.31 36.98
N VAL A 63 17.91 29.60 36.62
CA VAL A 63 17.30 30.70 37.41
C VAL A 63 15.79 30.55 37.42
N ARG A 64 15.19 30.31 36.25
CA ARG A 64 13.75 30.04 36.11
C ARG A 64 13.33 28.82 36.94
N ASP A 65 14.00 27.69 36.77
CA ASP A 65 13.62 26.44 37.45
C ASP A 65 13.75 26.59 38.98
N LYS A 66 14.77 27.31 39.45
CA LYS A 66 14.92 27.67 40.88
C LYS A 66 13.80 28.54 41.40
N LEU A 67 13.38 29.55 40.64
CA LEU A 67 12.26 30.42 41.04
C LEU A 67 10.92 29.66 41.07
N LEU A 68 10.78 28.61 40.26
CA LEU A 68 9.64 27.70 40.28
C LEU A 68 9.73 26.63 41.38
N GLY A 69 10.83 26.59 42.14
CA GLY A 69 11.07 25.59 43.19
C GLY A 69 11.44 24.20 42.66
N VAL A 70 11.85 24.11 41.38
CA VAL A 70 12.28 22.87 40.72
C VAL A 70 13.81 22.78 40.76
N GLY A 71 14.36 21.62 41.08
CA GLY A 71 15.80 21.38 41.02
C GLY A 71 16.30 21.35 39.57
N SER A 72 17.46 21.93 39.30
CA SER A 72 18.17 21.79 38.01
C SER A 72 19.58 21.26 38.26
N HIS A 73 19.98 20.28 37.46
CA HIS A 73 21.32 19.71 37.47
C HIS A 73 22.24 20.32 36.40
N ASP A 74 21.65 20.98 35.40
CA ASP A 74 22.36 21.72 34.35
C ASP A 74 22.46 23.19 34.76
N ILE A 75 23.68 23.74 34.76
CA ILE A 75 23.96 25.14 35.09
C ILE A 75 24.82 25.78 34.00
N ASP A 76 24.23 26.77 33.31
CA ASP A 76 24.98 27.65 32.41
C ASP A 76 25.64 28.77 33.22
N ILE A 77 26.97 28.87 33.16
CA ILE A 77 27.78 29.89 33.83
C ILE A 77 28.24 30.91 32.79
N ALA A 78 27.67 32.11 32.86
CA ALA A 78 27.98 33.23 31.99
C ALA A 78 29.13 34.08 32.55
N ILE A 79 30.13 34.36 31.70
CA ILE A 79 31.40 35.01 32.04
C ILE A 79 31.57 36.30 31.23
N ASN A 80 31.95 37.41 31.87
CA ASN A 80 32.02 38.73 31.20
C ASN A 80 33.34 39.01 30.44
N LYS A 81 34.50 38.57 30.95
CA LYS A 81 35.82 39.05 30.46
C LYS A 81 36.67 37.99 29.74
N MET A 82 36.23 36.73 29.67
CA MET A 82 37.01 35.66 29.05
C MET A 82 36.13 34.56 28.46
N THR A 83 36.72 33.73 27.59
CA THR A 83 36.03 32.58 27.00
C THR A 83 35.81 31.48 28.04
N GLY A 84 34.77 30.66 27.80
CA GLY A 84 34.44 29.56 28.70
C GLY A 84 35.57 28.54 28.81
N LEU A 85 36.29 28.30 27.70
CA LEU A 85 37.48 27.44 27.67
C LEU A 85 38.60 27.97 28.57
N ASN A 86 38.99 29.24 28.42
CA ASN A 86 40.07 29.83 29.21
C ASN A 86 39.74 29.80 30.70
N PHE A 87 38.48 30.07 31.06
CA PHE A 87 38.04 29.96 32.46
C PHE A 87 38.12 28.53 32.97
N ALA A 88 37.69 27.53 32.18
CA ALA A 88 37.74 26.13 32.57
C ALA A 88 39.20 25.63 32.76
N GLU A 89 40.13 26.06 31.91
CA GLU A 89 41.56 25.75 32.03
C GLU A 89 42.15 26.38 33.31
N LYS A 90 41.84 27.65 33.60
CA LYS A 90 42.27 28.31 34.86
C LYS A 90 41.63 27.72 36.10
N MET A 91 40.39 27.25 36.01
CA MET A 91 39.74 26.50 37.08
C MET A 91 40.46 25.19 37.34
N GLN A 92 40.90 24.47 36.30
CA GLN A 92 41.68 23.25 36.44
C GLN A 92 43.03 23.53 37.11
N GLU A 93 43.76 24.57 36.66
CA GLU A 93 45.01 25.01 37.29
C GLU A 93 44.83 25.32 38.79
N TYR A 94 43.74 26.00 39.16
CA TYR A 94 43.43 26.31 40.56
C TYR A 94 43.20 25.04 41.39
N LEU A 95 42.43 24.10 40.84
CA LEU A 95 42.05 22.86 41.54
C LEU A 95 43.23 21.91 41.75
N GLU A 96 44.28 21.99 40.93
CA GLU A 96 45.52 21.22 41.08
C GLU A 96 46.45 21.76 42.19
N LYS A 97 46.17 22.96 42.74
CA LYS A 97 46.99 23.55 43.81
C LYS A 97 46.77 22.86 45.17
N PRO A 98 47.84 22.70 45.98
CA PRO A 98 47.73 22.08 47.31
C PRO A 98 46.69 22.75 48.22
N GLU A 99 46.60 24.08 48.18
CA GLU A 99 45.67 24.88 49.00
C GLU A 99 44.19 24.62 48.63
N SER A 100 43.90 24.40 47.35
CA SER A 100 42.54 24.09 46.89
C SER A 100 42.15 22.66 47.29
N ILE A 101 43.08 21.71 47.16
CA ILE A 101 42.89 20.30 47.54
C ILE A 101 42.61 20.17 49.04
N GLU A 102 43.28 20.98 49.88
CA GLU A 102 43.04 21.00 51.33
C GLU A 102 41.64 21.56 51.67
N LYS A 103 41.18 22.60 50.96
CA LYS A 103 39.89 23.26 51.22
C LYS A 103 38.67 22.46 50.73
N TYR A 104 38.79 21.83 49.56
CA TYR A 104 37.68 21.20 48.85
C TYR A 104 37.76 19.66 48.83
N GLY A 105 38.91 19.10 49.22
CA GLY A 105 39.17 17.67 49.24
C GLY A 105 39.61 17.10 47.87
N PRO A 106 40.31 15.96 47.87
CA PRO A 106 40.83 15.34 46.65
C PRO A 106 39.73 14.74 45.75
N ASP A 107 38.52 14.55 46.26
CA ASP A 107 37.41 13.97 45.51
C ASP A 107 36.81 14.94 44.47
N ILE A 108 36.98 16.25 44.65
CA ILE A 108 36.57 17.26 43.65
C ILE A 108 37.40 17.14 42.36
N LEU A 109 38.69 16.81 42.47
CA LEU A 109 39.57 16.57 41.32
C LEU A 109 39.18 15.33 40.50
N ARG A 110 38.62 14.30 41.16
CA ARG A 110 38.09 13.11 40.47
C ARG A 110 36.79 13.39 39.71
N GLY A 111 36.10 14.46 40.07
CA GLY A 111 34.82 14.86 39.50
C GLY A 111 34.91 15.52 38.13
N ILE A 112 36.01 16.24 37.84
CA ILE A 112 36.24 16.88 36.52
C ILE A 112 36.51 15.79 35.49
N ALA A 113 35.43 15.25 34.94
CA ALA A 113 35.48 14.49 33.72
C ALA A 113 35.86 15.48 32.62
N LYS A 114 37.07 15.30 32.07
CA LYS A 114 37.58 15.80 30.77
C LYS A 114 36.84 17.04 30.25
N ILE A 115 37.49 18.21 30.26
CA ILE A 115 36.97 19.41 29.58
C ILE A 115 36.78 19.06 28.11
N GLU A 116 35.55 18.75 27.72
CA GLU A 116 35.22 18.42 26.34
C GLU A 116 34.96 19.73 25.61
N ARG A 117 35.82 20.02 24.62
CA ARG A 117 35.47 20.98 23.59
C ARG A 117 34.21 20.45 22.92
N ASN A 118 33.15 21.24 22.89
CA ASN A 118 31.90 20.86 22.24
C ASN A 118 31.84 21.49 20.82
N PRO A 119 32.41 20.85 19.78
CA PRO A 119 32.43 21.39 18.43
C PRO A 119 31.04 21.50 17.79
N GLU A 120 30.02 20.82 18.33
CA GLU A 120 28.65 20.86 17.78
C GLU A 120 27.88 22.12 18.18
N LYS A 121 28.19 22.76 19.31
CA LYS A 121 27.47 23.98 19.76
C LYS A 121 27.85 25.22 18.96
N SER A 122 29.10 25.38 18.53
CA SER A 122 29.51 26.25 17.39
C SER A 122 31.03 26.25 17.22
N LYS A 123 31.53 26.37 15.98
CA LYS A 123 32.97 26.48 15.68
C LYS A 123 33.64 27.75 16.21
N ASN A 124 32.87 28.76 16.62
CA ASN A 124 33.35 30.11 16.93
C ASN A 124 33.15 30.53 18.41
N LEU A 125 32.69 29.63 19.28
CA LEU A 125 32.16 30.00 20.60
C LEU A 125 33.01 29.57 21.82
N GLU A 126 34.09 28.80 21.61
CA GLU A 126 35.05 28.40 22.66
C GLU A 126 34.42 28.10 24.05
N THR A 127 33.31 27.35 24.06
CA THR A 127 32.59 26.95 25.28
C THR A 127 33.19 25.67 25.87
N ALA A 128 33.15 25.53 27.18
CA ALA A 128 33.61 24.34 27.89
C ALA A 128 32.48 23.73 28.72
N THR A 129 32.36 22.40 28.68
CA THR A 129 31.43 21.63 29.52
C THR A 129 32.23 20.77 30.48
N THR A 130 31.81 20.70 31.75
CA THR A 130 32.42 19.82 32.75
C THR A 130 31.36 19.32 33.73
N LYS A 131 31.59 18.14 34.32
CA LYS A 131 30.77 17.65 35.43
C LYS A 131 31.49 17.94 36.73
N LEU A 132 30.80 18.53 37.71
CA LEU A 132 31.40 18.88 39.00
C LEU A 132 30.36 18.76 40.10
N LEU A 133 30.72 18.09 41.21
CA LEU A 133 29.80 17.84 42.34
C LEU A 133 28.47 17.18 41.94
N GLY A 134 28.48 16.38 40.86
CA GLY A 134 27.27 15.76 40.31
C GLY A 134 26.38 16.70 39.48
N LEU A 135 26.79 17.95 39.27
CA LEU A 135 26.16 18.94 38.41
C LEU A 135 26.86 19.00 37.06
N ASP A 136 26.10 19.26 35.99
CA ASP A 136 26.61 19.47 34.65
C ASP A 136 26.73 20.98 34.42
N LEU A 137 27.96 21.46 34.19
CA LEU A 137 28.31 22.87 34.12
C LEU A 137 28.75 23.24 32.70
N ASP A 138 28.11 24.26 32.13
CA ASP A 138 28.43 24.84 30.83
C ASP A 138 28.99 26.25 31.00
N PHE A 139 30.28 26.44 30.71
CA PHE A 139 30.93 27.75 30.74
C PHE A 139 30.77 28.47 29.39
N VAL A 140 30.12 29.62 29.43
CA VAL A 140 29.81 30.44 28.25
C VAL A 140 30.22 31.89 28.49
N ASN A 141 30.80 32.54 27.50
CA ASN A 141 31.03 33.98 27.57
C ASN A 141 29.74 34.74 27.24
N LEU A 142 29.55 35.89 27.89
CA LEU A 142 28.54 36.86 27.50
C LEU A 142 28.84 37.38 26.10
N ARG A 143 27.80 37.44 25.28
CA ARG A 143 27.99 37.72 23.87
C ARG A 143 26.89 38.57 23.26
N LYS A 144 27.30 39.36 22.28
CA LYS A 144 26.46 40.05 21.34
C LYS A 144 26.46 39.27 20.03
N GLU A 145 25.28 39.08 19.45
CA GLU A 145 25.11 38.33 18.21
C GLU A 145 24.59 39.28 17.13
N THR A 146 25.30 39.35 16.00
CA THR A 146 24.83 40.06 14.81
C THR A 146 24.50 39.03 13.74
N TYR A 147 23.24 39.00 13.31
CA TYR A 147 22.74 38.07 12.30
C TYR A 147 22.82 38.70 10.90
N LYS A 148 23.28 37.93 9.92
CA LYS A 148 23.22 38.30 8.49
C LYS A 148 22.02 37.60 7.86
N ASP A 149 21.34 38.27 6.93
CA ASP A 149 20.12 37.74 6.30
C ASP A 149 20.29 36.30 5.75
N ASP A 150 21.44 36.01 5.14
CA ASP A 150 21.76 34.73 4.49
C ASP A 150 22.50 33.71 5.38
N SER A 151 22.89 34.05 6.61
CA SER A 151 23.68 33.15 7.48
C SER A 151 22.92 32.78 8.75
N ARG A 152 22.86 31.47 9.02
CA ARG A 152 22.39 30.93 10.30
C ARG A 152 23.31 31.27 11.47
N ASN A 153 24.61 31.34 11.22
CA ASN A 153 25.58 31.56 12.28
C ASN A 153 25.79 33.08 12.43
N PRO A 154 25.47 33.66 13.60
CA PRO A 154 25.75 35.07 13.85
C PRO A 154 27.26 35.31 13.97
N GLU A 155 27.66 36.54 13.71
CA GLU A 155 28.94 37.05 14.18
C GLU A 155 28.83 37.30 15.69
N VAL A 156 29.75 36.71 16.44
CA VAL A 156 29.73 36.70 17.91
C VAL A 156 30.85 37.59 18.42
N GLU A 157 30.48 38.57 19.23
CA GLU A 157 31.41 39.47 19.93
C GLU A 157 31.17 39.39 21.44
N PHE A 158 32.13 39.81 22.26
CA PHE A 158 31.90 39.96 23.70
C PHE A 158 30.83 41.03 23.92
N GLY A 159 29.82 40.69 24.73
CA GLY A 159 28.68 41.55 25.01
C GLY A 159 28.48 41.77 26.50
N THR A 160 27.66 42.76 26.83
CA THR A 160 27.21 43.02 28.19
C THR A 160 26.17 41.98 28.64
N PRO A 161 25.91 41.84 29.95
CA PRO A 161 24.82 40.98 30.45
C PRO A 161 23.46 41.34 29.83
N GLU A 162 23.20 42.62 29.56
CA GLU A 162 21.95 43.11 28.98
C GLU A 162 21.83 42.69 27.51
N GLU A 163 22.89 42.85 26.72
CA GLU A 163 22.93 42.39 25.33
C GLU A 163 22.76 40.86 25.24
N ASP A 164 23.34 40.10 26.18
CA ASP A 164 23.13 38.65 26.25
C ASP A 164 21.70 38.26 26.67
N ALA A 165 21.07 39.05 27.56
CA ALA A 165 19.67 38.84 27.95
C ALA A 165 18.73 39.05 26.78
N ILE A 166 18.89 40.17 26.06
CA ILE A 166 17.98 40.61 25.00
C ILE A 166 18.01 39.67 23.79
N ARG A 167 19.16 39.07 23.48
CA ARG A 167 19.28 38.11 22.37
C ARG A 167 18.69 36.73 22.66
N ARG A 168 18.20 36.42 23.86
CA ARG A 168 17.69 35.08 24.21
C ARG A 168 16.30 34.82 23.65
N ASP A 169 15.85 33.57 23.81
CA ASP A 169 14.58 33.11 23.25
C ASP A 169 13.36 33.68 23.96
N ALA A 170 13.35 33.67 25.29
CA ALA A 170 12.23 34.14 26.10
C ALA A 170 12.69 34.96 27.31
N THR A 171 11.89 35.95 27.72
CA THR A 171 12.13 36.81 28.90
C THR A 171 12.38 35.98 30.16
N ILE A 172 11.58 34.93 30.37
CA ILE A 172 11.71 34.01 31.51
C ILE A 172 13.04 33.22 31.54
N ASN A 173 13.73 33.09 30.39
CA ASN A 173 15.05 32.44 30.27
C ASN A 173 16.19 33.44 30.12
N SER A 174 15.90 34.73 30.28
CA SER A 174 16.83 35.85 30.12
C SER A 174 17.28 36.43 31.46
N MET A 175 16.83 35.86 32.57
CA MET A 175 17.25 36.23 33.91
C MET A 175 18.61 35.61 34.27
N PHE A 176 19.38 36.34 35.07
CA PHE A 176 20.65 35.90 35.62
C PHE A 176 20.59 35.86 37.15
N TYR A 177 21.41 35.01 37.75
CA TYR A 177 21.75 35.07 39.16
C TYR A 177 23.22 35.40 39.28
N ASN A 178 23.52 36.62 39.75
CA ASN A 178 24.87 37.09 39.93
C ASN A 178 25.50 36.44 41.16
N ILE A 179 26.52 35.63 40.93
CA ILE A 179 27.16 34.81 41.97
C ILE A 179 27.96 35.70 42.93
N ASN A 180 28.52 36.81 42.42
CA ASN A 180 29.27 37.78 43.20
C ASN A 180 28.34 38.51 44.19
N THR A 181 27.22 39.04 43.71
CA THR A 181 26.28 39.84 44.54
C THR A 181 25.21 39.01 45.25
N SER A 182 25.05 37.73 44.89
CA SER A 182 23.97 36.84 45.37
C SER A 182 22.56 37.36 45.09
N SER A 183 22.38 38.05 43.96
CA SER A 183 21.11 38.66 43.57
C SER A 183 20.65 38.22 42.18
N ILE A 184 19.34 38.29 41.95
CA ILE A 184 18.74 38.02 40.64
C ILE A 184 18.75 39.31 39.82
N GLU A 185 19.20 39.21 38.58
CA GLU A 185 19.22 40.28 37.59
C GLU A 185 18.20 39.95 36.49
N ASP A 186 17.15 40.75 36.37
CA ASP A 186 16.22 40.73 35.24
C ASP A 186 16.46 41.96 34.36
N LEU A 187 17.40 41.82 33.43
CA LEU A 187 17.81 42.91 32.55
C LEU A 187 16.80 43.20 31.45
N THR A 188 15.82 42.31 31.24
CA THR A 188 14.69 42.55 30.33
C THR A 188 13.57 43.36 30.99
N GLY A 189 13.57 43.44 32.32
CA GLY A 189 12.55 44.10 33.14
C GLY A 189 11.19 43.41 33.17
N ARG A 190 11.00 42.30 32.43
CA ARG A 190 9.71 41.60 32.28
C ARG A 190 9.76 40.12 32.62
N GLY A 191 10.94 39.52 32.76
CA GLY A 191 11.10 38.08 32.99
C GLY A 191 10.38 37.59 34.24
N TRP A 192 10.45 38.33 35.35
CA TRP A 192 9.73 37.95 36.57
C TRP A 192 8.22 38.15 36.46
N GLU A 193 7.78 39.28 35.90
CA GLU A 193 6.36 39.58 35.70
C GLU A 193 5.69 38.55 34.77
N ASP A 194 6.34 38.24 33.63
CA ASP A 194 5.88 37.24 32.68
C ASP A 194 5.84 35.85 33.33
N MET A 195 6.81 35.52 34.19
CA MET A 195 6.81 34.24 34.90
C MET A 195 5.65 34.13 35.90
N GLN A 196 5.29 35.21 36.59
CA GLN A 196 4.12 35.26 37.48
C GLN A 196 2.81 35.19 36.69
N ALA A 197 2.76 35.87 35.54
CA ALA A 197 1.61 35.87 34.64
C ALA A 197 1.46 34.58 33.82
N LYS A 198 2.46 33.68 33.87
CA LYS A 198 2.56 32.45 33.06
C LYS A 198 2.56 32.72 31.55
N ILE A 199 3.31 33.75 31.14
CA ILE A 199 3.44 34.17 29.75
C ILE A 199 4.84 33.82 29.22
N ILE A 200 4.91 33.30 27.99
CA ILE A 200 6.14 33.15 27.23
C ILE A 200 6.21 34.31 26.23
N ARG A 201 7.14 35.24 26.45
CA ARG A 201 7.36 36.42 25.60
C ARG A 201 8.81 36.50 25.15
N THR A 202 9.06 37.00 23.94
CA THR A 202 10.39 37.28 23.43
C THR A 202 10.94 38.60 24.01
N PRO A 203 12.25 38.71 24.33
CA PRO A 203 12.79 39.98 24.83
C PRO A 203 12.71 41.12 23.80
N LEU A 204 13.03 40.81 22.53
CA LEU A 204 12.87 41.69 21.38
C LEU A 204 11.52 41.50 20.70
N GLU A 205 11.27 42.33 19.68
CA GLU A 205 10.14 42.18 18.78
C GLU A 205 10.11 40.75 18.20
N PRO A 206 8.96 40.04 18.25
CA PRO A 206 8.93 38.62 17.92
C PRO A 206 9.31 38.29 16.48
N TYR A 207 8.92 39.11 15.51
CA TYR A 207 9.25 38.88 14.11
C TYR A 207 10.78 38.89 13.90
N GLN A 208 11.48 39.90 14.43
CA GLN A 208 12.94 39.95 14.40
C GLN A 208 13.58 38.76 15.13
N THR A 209 13.07 38.43 16.32
CA THR A 209 13.55 37.30 17.12
C THR A 209 13.50 35.98 16.34
N PHE A 210 12.43 35.73 15.60
CA PHE A 210 12.27 34.51 14.81
C PHE A 210 13.00 34.56 13.46
N MET A 211 13.22 35.73 12.87
CA MET A 211 14.03 35.87 11.65
C MET A 211 15.52 35.64 11.91
N ASP A 212 15.99 36.06 13.09
CA ASP A 212 17.36 35.85 13.58
C ASP A 212 17.64 34.36 13.83
N ASP A 213 16.78 33.68 14.60
CA ASP A 213 16.84 32.23 14.81
C ASP A 213 15.44 31.59 14.82
N PRO A 214 14.99 31.04 13.67
CA PRO A 214 13.66 30.44 13.56
C PRO A 214 13.43 29.25 14.50
N LEU A 215 14.48 28.59 15.01
CA LEU A 215 14.32 27.49 15.96
C LEU A 215 13.67 27.96 17.27
N ARG A 216 13.76 29.25 17.59
CA ARG A 216 13.12 29.85 18.78
C ARG A 216 11.61 29.62 18.78
N THR A 217 10.97 29.57 17.62
CA THR A 217 9.55 29.22 17.49
C THR A 217 9.24 27.87 18.15
N LEU A 218 10.00 26.81 17.83
CA LEU A 218 9.83 25.50 18.46
C LEU A 218 10.21 25.49 19.94
N ARG A 219 11.23 26.26 20.32
CA ARG A 219 11.64 26.37 21.73
C ARG A 219 10.55 27.02 22.57
N LEU A 220 9.91 28.08 22.07
CA LEU A 220 8.79 28.74 22.74
C LEU A 220 7.59 27.79 22.91
N ILE A 221 7.24 27.04 21.87
CA ILE A 221 6.20 25.99 21.94
C ILE A 221 6.58 24.94 23.00
N ARG A 222 7.84 24.49 23.03
CA ARG A 222 8.33 23.55 24.04
C ARG A 222 8.28 24.15 25.46
N PHE A 223 8.61 25.43 25.65
CA PHE A 223 8.53 26.05 26.97
C PHE A 223 7.09 26.23 27.42
N ALA A 224 6.20 26.65 26.52
CA ALA A 224 4.77 26.74 26.78
C ALA A 224 4.21 25.39 27.24
N SER A 225 4.50 24.31 26.50
CA SER A 225 4.05 22.96 26.84
C SER A 225 4.72 22.38 28.10
N ARG A 226 6.00 22.68 28.33
CA ARG A 226 6.72 22.21 29.54
C ARG A 226 6.23 22.89 30.81
N LEU A 227 5.96 24.20 30.76
CA LEU A 227 5.64 25.01 31.92
C LEU A 227 4.14 25.22 32.11
N ASN A 228 3.32 24.81 31.12
CA ASN A 228 1.89 25.11 31.04
C ASN A 228 1.62 26.63 31.05
N TYR A 229 2.35 27.34 30.18
CA TYR A 229 2.31 28.80 30.02
C TYR A 229 1.70 29.16 28.66
N THR A 230 1.13 30.36 28.55
CA THR A 230 0.58 30.89 27.29
C THR A 230 1.64 31.70 26.54
N ILE A 231 1.73 31.52 25.22
CA ILE A 231 2.59 32.35 24.37
C ILE A 231 1.95 33.73 24.22
N ASP A 232 2.76 34.79 24.25
CA ASP A 232 2.30 36.15 24.00
C ASP A 232 1.60 36.25 22.61
N PRO A 233 0.44 36.93 22.49
CA PRO A 233 -0.31 36.98 21.23
C PRO A 233 0.47 37.55 20.03
N GLU A 234 1.35 38.52 20.27
CA GLU A 234 2.18 39.11 19.21
C GLU A 234 3.21 38.08 18.73
N ALA A 235 3.84 37.37 19.66
CA ALA A 235 4.76 36.29 19.34
C ALA A 235 4.06 35.15 18.59
N GLU A 236 2.89 34.73 19.05
CA GLU A 236 2.12 33.68 18.39
C GLU A 236 1.70 34.06 16.96
N ASN A 237 1.25 35.29 16.74
CA ASN A 237 0.91 35.77 15.40
C ASN A 237 2.14 35.78 14.47
N SER A 238 3.30 36.19 14.98
CA SER A 238 4.56 36.16 14.21
C SER A 238 5.00 34.72 13.88
N MET A 239 4.77 33.73 14.75
CA MET A 239 5.07 32.33 14.43
C MET A 239 4.31 31.81 13.20
N GLY A 240 3.11 32.33 12.95
CA GLY A 240 2.27 31.98 11.81
C GLY A 240 2.66 32.64 10.49
N ASN A 241 3.58 33.61 10.50
CA ASN A 241 3.99 34.38 9.34
C ASN A 241 4.76 33.53 8.30
N ASP A 242 4.42 33.67 7.02
CA ASP A 242 5.01 32.88 5.93
C ASP A 242 6.51 33.12 5.74
N ASP A 243 7.01 34.33 6.01
CA ASP A 243 8.44 34.64 5.87
C ASP A 243 9.27 33.95 6.96
N ILE A 244 8.71 33.85 8.17
CA ILE A 244 9.31 33.05 9.25
C ILE A 244 9.28 31.57 8.92
N LYS A 245 8.18 31.04 8.35
CA LYS A 245 8.10 29.64 7.90
C LYS A 245 9.14 29.31 6.82
N LYS A 246 9.34 30.22 5.85
CA LYS A 246 10.39 30.09 4.83
C LYS A 246 11.79 30.15 5.46
N ALA A 247 12.04 31.12 6.33
CA ALA A 247 13.32 31.24 7.04
C ALA A 247 13.60 29.99 7.88
N PHE A 248 12.57 29.42 8.52
CA PHE A 248 12.65 28.19 9.29
C PHE A 248 13.09 27.01 8.41
N ALA A 249 12.42 26.81 7.28
CA ALA A 249 12.74 25.71 6.35
C ALA A 249 14.14 25.83 5.73
N LEU A 250 14.64 27.06 5.52
CA LEU A 250 15.94 27.33 4.91
C LEU A 250 17.11 27.32 5.91
N LYS A 251 16.95 27.96 7.07
CA LYS A 251 18.05 28.19 8.03
C LYS A 251 18.24 27.03 9.01
N ILE A 252 17.21 26.24 9.32
CA ILE A 252 17.27 25.25 10.40
C ILE A 252 17.48 23.83 9.87
N SER A 253 18.46 23.13 10.44
CA SER A 253 18.72 21.72 10.12
C SER A 253 17.69 20.81 10.78
N ARG A 254 17.30 19.73 10.10
CA ARG A 254 16.25 18.82 10.55
C ARG A 254 16.62 18.07 11.84
N GLU A 255 17.91 17.87 12.10
CA GLU A 255 18.41 17.29 13.35
C GLU A 255 18.11 18.19 14.57
N ARG A 256 18.08 19.53 14.39
CA ARG A 256 17.72 20.43 15.51
C ARG A 256 16.22 20.46 15.75
N ILE A 257 15.43 20.31 14.68
CA ILE A 257 13.98 20.12 14.79
C ILE A 257 13.71 18.84 15.60
N TRP A 258 14.40 17.74 15.30
CA TRP A 258 14.30 16.50 16.07
C TRP A 258 14.53 16.73 17.56
N VAL A 259 15.62 17.40 17.95
CA VAL A 259 15.97 17.60 19.37
C VAL A 259 14.88 18.37 20.12
N GLU A 260 14.32 19.42 19.52
CA GLU A 260 13.25 20.20 20.15
C GLU A 260 11.93 19.40 20.18
N LEU A 261 11.60 18.69 19.09
CA LEU A 261 10.42 17.83 18.99
C LEU A 261 10.46 16.69 20.02
N GLU A 262 11.59 15.98 20.11
CA GLU A 262 11.78 14.89 21.07
C GLU A 262 11.60 15.38 22.51
N LYS A 263 12.16 16.55 22.85
CA LYS A 263 12.04 17.14 24.19
C LYS A 263 10.61 17.57 24.51
N MET A 264 9.87 18.13 23.55
CA MET A 264 8.46 18.52 23.79
C MET A 264 7.52 17.32 23.88
N LEU A 265 7.76 16.26 23.09
CA LEU A 265 6.93 15.04 23.09
C LEU A 265 7.23 14.10 24.26
N LYS A 266 8.42 14.16 24.84
CA LYS A 266 8.75 13.54 26.15
C LYS A 266 8.43 14.44 27.34
N GLY A 267 7.99 15.67 27.07
CA GLY A 267 7.65 16.66 28.08
C GLY A 267 6.36 16.34 28.83
N PRO A 268 5.97 17.19 29.79
CA PRO A 268 4.78 16.97 30.61
C PRO A 268 3.47 17.12 29.84
N ASP A 269 3.41 17.98 28.82
CA ASP A 269 2.20 18.20 28.00
C ASP A 269 2.47 18.16 26.49
N PRO A 270 2.65 16.97 25.88
CA PRO A 270 2.81 16.84 24.44
C PRO A 270 1.58 17.28 23.63
N HIS A 271 0.38 17.22 24.23
CA HIS A 271 -0.86 17.62 23.56
C HIS A 271 -0.86 19.11 23.25
N MET A 272 -0.54 19.95 24.25
CA MET A 272 -0.40 21.39 24.05
C MET A 272 0.63 21.71 22.95
N ALA A 273 1.74 20.96 22.89
CA ALA A 273 2.74 21.15 21.84
C ALA A 273 2.18 20.90 20.43
N MET A 274 1.43 19.80 20.24
CA MET A 274 0.80 19.48 18.95
C MET A 274 -0.29 20.50 18.58
N VAL A 275 -1.12 20.92 19.54
CA VAL A 275 -2.15 21.95 19.35
C VAL A 275 -1.52 23.28 18.93
N LEU A 276 -0.42 23.70 19.56
CA LEU A 276 0.28 24.92 19.19
C LEU A 276 0.87 24.83 17.77
N ILE A 277 1.50 23.71 17.41
CA ILE A 277 2.03 23.48 16.06
C ILE A 277 0.92 23.58 15.00
N ASP A 278 -0.24 22.99 15.28
CA ASP A 278 -1.42 23.04 14.40
C ASP A 278 -1.95 24.48 14.28
N ARG A 279 -2.18 25.13 15.42
CA ARG A 279 -2.77 26.47 15.52
C ARG A 279 -1.95 27.56 14.83
N VAL A 280 -0.63 27.51 14.93
CA VAL A 280 0.26 28.47 14.23
C VAL A 280 0.59 28.03 12.79
N GLY A 281 0.07 26.89 12.34
CA GLY A 281 0.25 26.39 10.98
C GLY A 281 1.70 26.01 10.64
N LEU A 282 2.42 25.42 11.60
CA LEU A 282 3.80 24.95 11.41
C LEU A 282 3.90 23.50 10.96
N TYR A 283 2.78 22.77 10.84
CA TYR A 283 2.77 21.37 10.45
C TYR A 283 3.55 21.13 9.15
N ASP A 284 3.22 21.86 8.09
CA ASP A 284 3.88 21.76 6.77
C ASP A 284 5.34 22.17 6.79
N THR A 285 5.79 22.89 7.82
CA THR A 285 7.20 23.29 7.96
C THR A 285 8.01 22.19 8.64
N ILE A 286 7.43 21.55 9.67
CA ILE A 286 8.08 20.56 10.52
C ILE A 286 8.00 19.16 9.90
N PHE A 287 6.79 18.75 9.51
CA PHE A 287 6.46 17.40 9.06
C PHE A 287 6.36 17.32 7.53
N THR A 288 7.41 17.77 6.85
CA THR A 288 7.56 17.67 5.39
C THR A 288 9.01 17.37 5.01
N ASP A 289 9.24 16.77 3.85
CA ASP A 289 10.59 16.63 3.28
C ASP A 289 11.00 17.97 2.62
N PRO A 290 12.01 18.69 3.13
CA PRO A 290 12.46 19.94 2.53
C PRO A 290 13.24 19.74 1.21
N THR A 291 13.64 18.51 0.89
CA THR A 291 14.56 18.23 -0.22
C THR A 291 13.86 18.02 -1.55
N ARG A 292 12.54 17.81 -1.53
CA ARG A 292 11.74 17.51 -2.72
C ARG A 292 10.30 17.97 -2.55
N ASP A 293 9.64 18.22 -3.68
CA ASP A 293 8.19 18.34 -3.68
C ASP A 293 7.56 16.94 -3.57
N LEU A 294 6.67 16.79 -2.58
CA LEU A 294 5.88 15.58 -2.41
C LEU A 294 4.65 15.62 -3.34
N PRO A 295 4.20 14.47 -3.87
CA PRO A 295 3.11 14.40 -4.85
C PRO A 295 1.74 14.79 -4.26
N SER A 296 1.61 14.80 -2.94
CA SER A 296 0.40 15.15 -2.21
C SER A 296 0.73 16.10 -1.07
N LYS A 297 -0.29 16.79 -0.56
CA LYS A 297 -0.23 17.58 0.66
C LYS A 297 -0.72 16.73 1.85
N PRO A 298 -0.36 17.08 3.10
CA PRO A 298 -0.87 16.39 4.26
C PRO A 298 -2.36 16.71 4.51
N GLU A 299 -3.12 15.72 4.95
CA GLU A 299 -4.51 15.85 5.39
C GLU A 299 -4.57 16.31 6.85
N LEU A 300 -4.49 17.64 7.07
CA LEU A 300 -4.41 18.23 8.42
C LEU A 300 -5.62 17.90 9.30
N SER A 301 -6.77 17.55 8.70
CA SER A 301 -7.95 17.07 9.45
C SER A 301 -7.64 15.83 10.29
N TYR A 302 -6.73 14.97 9.83
CA TYR A 302 -6.30 13.77 10.54
C TYR A 302 -5.42 14.10 11.73
N PHE A 303 -4.63 15.17 11.65
CA PHE A 303 -3.72 15.58 12.71
C PHE A 303 -4.50 15.95 13.98
N ALA A 304 -5.51 16.82 13.83
CA ALA A 304 -6.38 17.24 14.94
C ALA A 304 -7.10 16.08 15.62
N SER A 305 -7.74 15.23 14.81
CA SER A 305 -8.43 14.05 15.33
C SER A 305 -7.48 13.09 16.06
N ALA A 306 -6.22 12.99 15.61
CA ALA A 306 -5.24 12.09 16.20
C ALA A 306 -4.69 12.60 17.53
N TYR A 307 -4.28 13.88 17.64
CA TYR A 307 -3.73 14.40 18.90
C TYR A 307 -4.79 14.46 20.01
N GLU A 308 -6.05 14.81 19.69
CA GLU A 308 -7.15 14.80 20.67
C GLU A 308 -7.43 13.39 21.17
N THR A 309 -7.38 12.40 20.27
CA THR A 309 -7.60 11.00 20.65
C THR A 309 -6.51 10.48 21.58
N VAL A 310 -5.24 10.74 21.28
CA VAL A 310 -4.14 10.30 22.17
C VAL A 310 -4.19 11.04 23.51
N PHE A 311 -4.52 12.33 23.52
CA PHE A 311 -4.72 13.08 24.76
C PHE A 311 -5.80 12.47 25.65
N GLU A 312 -6.98 12.19 25.09
CA GLU A 312 -8.06 11.53 25.82
C GLU A 312 -7.63 10.15 26.35
N MET A 313 -6.89 9.36 25.57
CA MET A 313 -6.41 8.03 25.99
C MET A 313 -5.42 8.09 27.15
N LEU A 314 -4.61 9.15 27.20
CA LEU A 314 -3.64 9.39 28.27
C LEU A 314 -4.25 10.08 29.50
N SER A 315 -5.52 10.48 29.43
CA SER A 315 -6.22 11.08 30.56
C SER A 315 -6.32 10.12 31.74
N PRO A 316 -6.26 10.62 32.99
CA PRO A 316 -6.37 9.78 34.18
C PRO A 316 -7.67 8.94 34.22
N GLU A 317 -8.76 9.45 33.65
CA GLU A 317 -10.06 8.77 33.61
C GLU A 317 -10.06 7.52 32.73
N LYS A 318 -9.23 7.50 31.68
CA LYS A 318 -9.11 6.36 30.75
C LYS A 318 -7.86 5.51 31.01
N ALA A 319 -7.12 5.75 32.11
CA ALA A 319 -5.89 5.02 32.41
C ALA A 319 -6.11 3.50 32.52
N ASP A 320 -7.26 3.09 33.08
CA ASP A 320 -7.65 1.69 33.25
C ASP A 320 -8.44 1.12 32.06
N ASP A 321 -8.70 1.92 31.02
CA ASP A 321 -9.33 1.40 29.80
C ASP A 321 -8.44 0.35 29.15
N ILE A 322 -9.04 -0.68 28.56
CA ILE A 322 -8.30 -1.80 27.98
C ILE A 322 -7.37 -1.34 26.86
N ILE A 323 -7.73 -0.30 26.12
CA ILE A 323 -6.91 0.27 25.05
C ILE A 323 -5.66 0.90 25.64
N SER A 324 -5.81 1.83 26.58
CA SER A 324 -4.70 2.54 27.20
C SER A 324 -3.79 1.60 27.98
N SER A 325 -4.36 0.72 28.80
CA SER A 325 -3.61 -0.27 29.58
C SER A 325 -2.90 -1.34 28.73
N SER A 326 -3.40 -1.65 27.53
CA SER A 326 -2.76 -2.63 26.63
C SER A 326 -1.72 -2.02 25.69
N LEU A 327 -1.96 -0.79 25.21
CA LEU A 327 -1.16 -0.17 24.14
C LEU A 327 -0.20 0.93 24.61
N LEU A 328 -0.45 1.57 25.76
CA LEU A 328 0.27 2.77 26.24
C LEU A 328 0.89 2.55 27.63
N ARG A 329 1.60 1.43 27.81
CA ARG A 329 2.07 0.94 29.12
C ARG A 329 3.31 1.67 29.60
N SER A 330 4.22 1.97 28.68
CA SER A 330 5.52 2.56 28.98
C SER A 330 5.65 4.00 28.47
N PRO A 331 6.53 4.83 29.07
CA PRO A 331 6.82 6.16 28.53
C PRO A 331 7.27 6.15 27.06
N GLU A 332 8.00 5.10 26.65
CA GLU A 332 8.43 4.93 25.26
C GLU A 332 7.25 4.67 24.32
N GLU A 333 6.28 3.83 24.70
CA GLU A 333 5.06 3.60 23.91
C GLU A 333 4.19 4.86 23.83
N LYS A 334 4.11 5.64 24.91
CA LYS A 334 3.42 6.95 24.92
C LYS A 334 4.09 7.94 23.98
N PHE A 335 5.42 8.00 24.00
CA PHE A 335 6.18 8.82 23.05
C PHE A 335 5.97 8.36 21.60
N GLN A 336 5.97 7.04 21.34
CA GLN A 336 5.70 6.48 20.02
C GLN A 336 4.26 6.78 19.53
N ALA A 337 3.29 6.87 20.44
CA ALA A 337 1.93 7.31 20.13
C ALA A 337 1.93 8.74 19.59
N TRP A 338 2.64 9.66 20.25
CA TRP A 338 2.79 11.03 19.77
C TRP A 338 3.55 11.12 18.44
N MET A 339 4.54 10.25 18.21
CA MET A 339 5.18 10.14 16.90
C MET A 339 4.24 9.62 15.82
N SER A 340 3.28 8.74 16.16
CA SER A 340 2.25 8.26 15.25
C SER A 340 1.28 9.38 14.87
N VAL A 341 0.89 10.20 15.85
CA VAL A 341 0.09 11.42 15.65
C VAL A 341 0.82 12.40 14.71
N ALA A 342 2.10 12.65 14.95
CA ALA A 342 2.91 13.59 14.18
C ALA A 342 2.90 13.30 12.67
N VAL A 343 2.91 12.03 12.27
CA VAL A 343 2.93 11.62 10.86
C VAL A 343 1.55 11.25 10.31
N MET A 344 0.48 11.35 11.11
CA MET A 344 -0.85 10.84 10.74
C MET A 344 -1.46 11.56 9.54
N ALA A 345 -1.19 12.86 9.35
CA ALA A 345 -1.69 13.62 8.20
C ALA A 345 -1.15 13.10 6.85
N TRP A 346 -0.09 12.30 6.88
CA TRP A 346 0.49 11.66 5.69
C TRP A 346 0.05 10.21 5.49
N ALA A 347 -0.83 9.67 6.35
CA ALA A 347 -1.14 8.24 6.37
C ALA A 347 -1.72 7.72 5.04
N ASP A 348 -2.60 8.49 4.39
CA ASP A 348 -3.24 8.12 3.11
C ASP A 348 -2.49 8.64 1.88
N ALA A 349 -1.35 9.30 2.06
CA ALA A 349 -0.58 9.82 0.93
C ALA A 349 0.01 8.68 0.09
N PRO A 350 0.10 8.83 -1.25
CA PRO A 350 0.62 7.81 -2.14
C PRO A 350 2.09 7.47 -1.82
N LEU A 351 2.53 6.30 -2.28
CA LEU A 351 3.92 5.89 -2.18
C LEU A 351 4.84 6.89 -2.89
N VAL A 352 5.97 7.19 -2.27
CA VAL A 352 6.94 8.20 -2.72
C VAL A 352 8.23 7.52 -3.17
N ASP A 353 8.88 8.10 -4.19
CA ASP A 353 10.17 7.64 -4.66
C ASP A 353 11.26 7.75 -3.59
N PRO A 354 12.13 6.73 -3.45
CA PRO A 354 13.18 6.77 -2.45
C PRO A 354 14.25 7.84 -2.77
N PRO A 355 14.96 8.39 -1.77
CA PRO A 355 16.03 9.36 -1.98
C PRO A 355 17.22 8.82 -2.80
N LYS A 356 17.44 7.50 -2.77
CA LYS A 356 18.53 6.83 -3.51
C LYS A 356 17.93 5.88 -4.55
N LYS A 357 18.46 5.95 -5.78
CA LYS A 357 18.12 5.03 -6.88
C LYS A 357 18.39 3.58 -6.44
N ASN A 358 17.51 2.64 -6.83
CA ASN A 358 17.53 1.19 -6.49
C ASN A 358 17.00 0.78 -5.11
N ARG A 359 16.19 1.61 -4.43
CA ARG A 359 15.41 1.19 -3.25
C ARG A 359 13.94 1.00 -3.62
N PRO A 360 13.16 0.21 -2.85
CA PRO A 360 11.71 0.16 -3.02
C PRO A 360 11.09 1.53 -2.71
N MET A 361 9.90 1.77 -3.25
CA MET A 361 9.10 2.96 -2.92
C MET A 361 8.82 3.01 -1.42
N LEU A 362 8.74 4.22 -0.88
CA LEU A 362 8.59 4.48 0.55
C LEU A 362 7.18 4.99 0.86
N TYR A 363 6.68 4.69 2.06
CA TYR A 363 5.46 5.32 2.55
C TYR A 363 5.74 6.78 2.91
N ALA A 364 4.81 7.70 2.61
CA ALA A 364 5.01 9.11 2.94
C ALA A 364 5.27 9.37 4.45
N PRO A 365 4.55 8.74 5.40
CA PRO A 365 4.86 8.87 6.84
C PRO A 365 6.28 8.44 7.21
N GLN A 366 6.80 7.39 6.55
CA GLN A 366 8.16 6.91 6.73
C GLN A 366 9.17 7.94 6.21
N LEU A 367 8.94 8.51 5.03
CA LEU A 367 9.80 9.53 4.45
C LEU A 367 9.81 10.80 5.31
N VAL A 368 8.65 11.26 5.78
CA VAL A 368 8.54 12.44 6.65
C VAL A 368 9.25 12.23 7.98
N ALA A 369 9.13 11.04 8.58
CA ALA A 369 9.89 10.69 9.78
C ALA A 369 11.41 10.73 9.53
N TRP A 370 11.87 10.20 8.39
CA TRP A 370 13.30 10.14 8.04
C TRP A 370 13.90 11.47 7.60
N GLU A 371 13.33 12.15 6.62
CA GLU A 371 13.92 13.34 6.01
C GLU A 371 13.36 14.63 6.60
N GLY A 372 12.09 14.63 7.01
CA GLY A 372 11.44 15.83 7.54
C GLY A 372 11.83 16.17 8.97
N VAL A 373 11.91 15.16 9.85
CA VAL A 373 12.29 15.36 11.26
C VAL A 373 13.52 14.58 11.69
N LYS A 374 14.21 13.85 10.78
CA LYS A 374 15.42 13.06 11.10
C LYS A 374 15.27 12.15 12.33
N ALA A 375 14.11 11.49 12.44
CA ALA A 375 13.83 10.59 13.55
C ALA A 375 14.78 9.38 13.53
N PRO A 376 15.20 8.86 14.71
CA PRO A 376 15.97 7.64 14.84
C PRO A 376 15.33 6.45 14.09
N ASN A 377 16.18 5.53 13.62
CA ASN A 377 15.74 4.34 12.87
C ASN A 377 14.69 3.52 13.63
N LYS A 378 14.87 3.33 14.96
CA LYS A 378 13.93 2.59 15.81
C LYS A 378 12.49 3.10 15.69
N ILE A 379 12.29 4.43 15.66
CA ILE A 379 10.96 5.05 15.56
C ILE A 379 10.42 4.91 14.15
N SER A 380 11.28 5.14 13.16
CA SER A 380 10.92 5.09 11.75
C SER A 380 10.60 3.67 11.28
N ASP A 381 11.26 2.65 11.82
CA ASP A 381 10.98 1.24 11.57
C ASP A 381 9.59 0.85 12.10
N VAL A 382 9.18 1.40 13.24
CA VAL A 382 7.82 1.21 13.78
C VAL A 382 6.77 1.87 12.89
N ILE A 383 7.01 3.09 12.39
CA ILE A 383 6.11 3.77 11.44
C ILE A 383 6.02 2.97 10.14
N THR A 384 7.16 2.49 9.62
CA THR A 384 7.23 1.66 8.41
C THR A 384 6.44 0.36 8.57
N ALA A 385 6.60 -0.33 9.71
CA ALA A 385 5.85 -1.54 10.01
C ALA A 385 4.34 -1.26 10.16
N SER A 386 3.99 -0.13 10.77
CA SER A 386 2.60 0.31 10.93
C SER A 386 1.92 0.53 9.59
N MET A 387 2.60 1.19 8.64
CA MET A 387 2.10 1.38 7.28
C MET A 387 2.00 0.07 6.50
N LYS A 388 3.04 -0.77 6.58
CA LYS A 388 3.10 -2.05 5.87
C LYS A 388 1.97 -3.00 6.27
N ASN A 389 1.66 -3.06 7.56
CA ASN A 389 0.68 -4.01 8.10
C ASN A 389 -0.69 -3.38 8.36
N LEU A 390 -0.89 -2.09 8.05
CA LEU A 390 -2.08 -1.30 8.37
C LEU A 390 -3.38 -2.01 7.95
N GLU A 391 -3.48 -2.34 6.67
CA GLU A 391 -4.66 -2.98 6.09
C GLU A 391 -4.86 -4.41 6.62
N GLU A 392 -3.79 -5.15 6.84
CA GLU A 392 -3.87 -6.50 7.41
C GLU A 392 -4.42 -6.47 8.84
N ILE A 393 -3.93 -5.55 9.66
CA ILE A 393 -4.37 -5.34 11.04
C ILE A 393 -5.85 -4.95 11.06
N LYS A 394 -6.26 -3.96 10.26
CA LYS A 394 -7.67 -3.51 10.19
C LYS A 394 -8.60 -4.64 9.79
N ASN A 395 -8.26 -5.35 8.71
CA ASN A 395 -9.08 -6.46 8.20
C ASN A 395 -9.18 -7.60 9.21
N LEU A 396 -8.07 -8.01 9.84
CA LEU A 396 -8.07 -9.10 10.82
C LEU A 396 -8.88 -8.72 12.07
N LYS A 397 -8.72 -7.48 12.56
CA LYS A 397 -9.48 -6.92 13.67
C LYS A 397 -10.98 -6.93 13.37
N ASP A 398 -11.39 -6.42 12.21
CA ASP A 398 -12.80 -6.36 11.83
C ASP A 398 -13.40 -7.76 11.67
N GLN A 399 -12.70 -8.68 11.00
CA GLN A 399 -13.16 -10.07 10.84
C GLN A 399 -13.29 -10.79 12.18
N CYS A 400 -12.30 -10.62 13.08
CA CYS A 400 -12.33 -11.18 14.42
C CYS A 400 -13.56 -10.68 15.20
N VAL A 401 -13.78 -9.36 15.27
CA VAL A 401 -14.92 -8.80 16.00
C VAL A 401 -16.27 -9.21 15.38
N ILE A 402 -16.38 -9.27 14.05
CA ILE A 402 -17.59 -9.77 13.37
C ILE A 402 -17.86 -11.23 13.75
N GLN A 403 -16.86 -12.09 13.77
CA GLN A 403 -17.00 -13.52 14.11
C GLN A 403 -17.22 -13.76 15.62
N LEU A 404 -16.77 -12.85 16.48
CA LEU A 404 -17.13 -12.83 17.90
C LEU A 404 -18.61 -12.46 18.10
N ARG A 405 -19.11 -11.47 17.37
CA ARG A 405 -20.53 -11.04 17.43
C ARG A 405 -21.49 -12.02 16.72
N SER A 406 -21.01 -12.76 15.72
CA SER A 406 -21.82 -13.69 14.93
C SER A 406 -21.11 -15.05 14.75
N PRO A 407 -21.20 -15.95 15.75
CA PRO A 407 -20.51 -17.23 15.73
C PRO A 407 -20.84 -18.13 14.52
N HIS A 408 -22.04 -17.98 13.94
CA HIS A 408 -22.46 -18.76 12.76
C HIS A 408 -21.71 -18.39 11.46
N ARG A 409 -20.93 -17.29 11.46
CA ARG A 409 -20.08 -16.91 10.33
C ARG A 409 -18.68 -17.56 10.36
N ARG A 410 -18.37 -18.33 11.41
CA ARG A 410 -17.12 -19.08 11.52
C ARG A 410 -17.17 -20.26 10.52
N LYS A 411 -16.15 -20.36 9.67
CA LYS A 411 -15.96 -21.50 8.75
C LYS A 411 -14.74 -22.29 9.22
N ASP A 412 -14.80 -23.61 9.12
CA ASP A 412 -13.67 -24.49 9.45
C ASP A 412 -12.43 -24.09 8.64
N GLY A 413 -11.33 -23.75 9.35
CA GLY A 413 -10.06 -23.31 8.76
C GLY A 413 -9.96 -21.83 8.36
N GLN A 414 -10.98 -20.99 8.61
CA GLN A 414 -10.99 -19.54 8.32
C GLN A 414 -11.59 -18.71 9.47
N ASP A 415 -11.39 -19.15 10.72
CA ASP A 415 -11.82 -18.41 11.91
C ASP A 415 -10.73 -17.39 12.29
N ALA A 416 -10.96 -16.12 11.95
CA ALA A 416 -10.10 -14.99 12.31
C ALA A 416 -10.08 -14.72 13.82
N SER A 417 -11.01 -15.29 14.60
CA SER A 417 -10.98 -15.23 16.06
C SER A 417 -10.18 -16.38 16.71
N ALA A 418 -9.68 -17.33 15.91
CA ALA A 418 -8.90 -18.46 16.40
C ALA A 418 -7.53 -18.02 16.94
N ARG A 419 -7.05 -18.71 17.99
CA ARG A 419 -5.82 -18.36 18.70
C ARG A 419 -4.57 -18.45 17.82
N ASP A 420 -4.50 -19.42 16.93
CA ASP A 420 -3.39 -19.60 15.99
C ASP A 420 -3.36 -18.56 14.89
N ILE A 421 -4.50 -18.19 14.32
CA ILE A 421 -4.57 -17.13 13.30
C ILE A 421 -4.12 -15.79 13.88
N LEU A 422 -4.69 -15.40 15.03
CA LEU A 422 -4.34 -14.15 15.71
C LEU A 422 -2.89 -14.17 16.21
N GLY A 423 -2.45 -15.29 16.81
CA GLY A 423 -1.09 -15.41 17.32
C GLY A 423 -0.04 -15.39 16.22
N MET A 424 -0.28 -16.06 15.09
CA MET A 424 0.61 -16.02 13.93
C MET A 424 0.68 -14.62 13.29
N ALA A 425 -0.44 -13.89 13.25
CA ALA A 425 -0.46 -12.50 12.77
C ALA A 425 0.33 -11.57 13.70
N ILE A 426 0.12 -11.62 15.01
CA ILE A 426 0.88 -10.81 15.96
C ILE A 426 2.39 -11.11 15.88
N ARG A 427 2.76 -12.38 15.68
CA ARG A 427 4.17 -12.77 15.43
C ARG A 427 4.72 -12.20 14.13
N SER A 428 3.93 -12.16 13.06
CA SER A 428 4.36 -11.59 11.78
C SER A 428 4.55 -10.07 11.88
N TRP A 429 3.73 -9.39 12.69
CA TRP A 429 3.84 -7.96 12.98
C TRP A 429 5.03 -7.64 13.91
N GLY A 430 5.44 -8.60 14.75
CA GLY A 430 6.64 -8.53 15.57
C GLY A 430 6.47 -7.73 16.87
N GLN A 431 7.59 -7.30 17.46
CA GLN A 431 7.59 -6.66 18.80
C GLN A 431 6.81 -5.35 18.87
N SER A 432 6.71 -4.60 17.77
CA SER A 432 6.02 -3.30 17.72
C SER A 432 4.53 -3.39 17.40
N TRP A 433 3.94 -4.60 17.40
CA TRP A 433 2.54 -4.82 17.01
C TRP A 433 1.54 -3.90 17.76
N ARG A 434 1.80 -3.57 19.03
CA ARG A 434 0.96 -2.66 19.83
C ARG A 434 0.93 -1.25 19.24
N SER A 435 2.10 -0.72 18.88
CA SER A 435 2.21 0.59 18.21
C SER A 435 1.56 0.57 16.83
N GLN A 436 1.68 -0.55 16.10
CA GLN A 436 1.03 -0.72 14.79
C GLN A 436 -0.51 -0.76 14.92
N LEU A 437 -1.03 -1.44 15.94
CA LEU A 437 -2.47 -1.48 16.24
C LEU A 437 -2.99 -0.11 16.69
N LEU A 438 -2.22 0.63 17.49
CA LEU A 438 -2.54 2.00 17.87
C LEU A 438 -2.57 2.92 16.65
N PHE A 439 -1.60 2.81 15.74
CA PHE A 439 -1.58 3.58 14.49
C PHE A 439 -2.83 3.28 13.65
N ALA A 440 -3.21 2.01 13.51
CA ALA A 440 -4.43 1.62 12.80
C ALA A 440 -5.69 2.21 13.45
N LEU A 441 -5.76 2.22 14.79
CA LEU A 441 -6.86 2.84 15.53
C LEU A 441 -6.96 4.35 15.26
N LEU A 442 -5.82 5.06 15.34
CA LEU A 442 -5.79 6.50 15.09
C LEU A 442 -6.20 6.81 13.64
N HIS A 443 -5.78 5.98 12.70
CA HIS A 443 -6.16 6.08 11.30
C HIS A 443 -7.66 5.84 11.07
N ASP A 444 -8.27 4.83 11.69
CA ASP A 444 -9.71 4.58 11.57
C ASP A 444 -10.52 5.76 12.12
N ILE A 445 -10.06 6.35 13.23
CA ILE A 445 -10.70 7.54 13.82
C ILE A 445 -10.54 8.76 12.92
N ALA A 446 -9.33 8.99 12.40
CA ALA A 446 -9.03 10.11 11.51
C ALA A 446 -9.83 10.07 10.20
N LEU A 447 -10.05 8.87 9.62
CA LEU A 447 -10.89 8.68 8.44
C LEU A 447 -12.35 9.07 8.66
N GLY A 448 -12.85 9.03 9.90
CA GLY A 448 -14.21 9.47 10.25
C GLY A 448 -15.35 8.71 9.57
N SER A 449 -15.09 7.54 8.97
CA SER A 449 -16.12 6.76 8.23
C SER A 449 -17.27 6.26 9.12
N ILE A 450 -17.00 6.09 10.42
CA ILE A 450 -17.95 5.62 11.45
C ILE A 450 -17.66 6.40 12.74
N SER A 451 -18.60 6.44 13.69
CA SER A 451 -18.42 7.16 14.96
C SER A 451 -17.20 6.66 15.75
N LYS A 452 -16.51 7.59 16.42
CA LYS A 452 -15.33 7.33 17.26
C LYS A 452 -15.62 6.28 18.33
N GLU A 453 -16.79 6.32 18.97
CA GLU A 453 -17.21 5.36 20.00
C GLU A 453 -17.33 3.95 19.44
N THR A 454 -17.84 3.82 18.21
CA THR A 454 -17.97 2.52 17.53
C THR A 454 -16.59 1.94 17.24
N ILE A 455 -15.66 2.77 16.77
CA ILE A 455 -14.27 2.37 16.50
C ILE A 455 -13.61 1.92 17.80
N LEU A 456 -13.63 2.75 18.84
CA LEU A 456 -13.07 2.42 20.16
C LEU A 456 -13.66 1.12 20.72
N SER A 457 -14.98 0.92 20.62
CA SER A 457 -15.63 -0.33 21.08
C SER A 457 -15.16 -1.57 20.31
N THR A 458 -14.84 -1.41 19.02
CA THR A 458 -14.38 -2.51 18.16
C THR A 458 -12.95 -2.91 18.52
N TYR A 459 -12.06 -1.93 18.69
CA TYR A 459 -10.68 -2.18 19.14
C TYR A 459 -10.61 -2.70 20.57
N SER A 460 -11.45 -2.17 21.46
CA SER A 460 -11.60 -2.65 22.84
C SER A 460 -12.03 -4.13 22.87
N ALA A 461 -13.03 -4.51 22.06
CA ALA A 461 -13.47 -5.91 21.94
C ALA A 461 -12.38 -6.82 21.38
N PHE A 462 -11.60 -6.34 20.40
CA PHE A 462 -10.47 -7.09 19.84
C PHE A 462 -9.39 -7.33 20.88
N LEU A 463 -8.96 -6.29 21.61
CA LEU A 463 -7.99 -6.40 22.70
C LEU A 463 -8.49 -7.30 23.84
N ALA A 464 -9.77 -7.19 24.21
CA ALA A 464 -10.37 -8.05 25.22
C ALA A 464 -10.29 -9.54 24.83
N HIS A 465 -10.50 -9.84 23.54
CA HIS A 465 -10.34 -11.19 23.03
C HIS A 465 -8.87 -11.64 23.05
N LEU A 466 -7.92 -10.78 22.64
CA LEU A 466 -6.49 -11.10 22.73
C LEU A 466 -6.03 -11.36 24.16
N THR A 467 -6.51 -10.59 25.13
CA THR A 467 -6.24 -10.80 26.56
C THR A 467 -6.85 -12.10 27.05
N LYS A 468 -8.12 -12.38 26.72
CA LYS A 468 -8.80 -13.63 27.10
C LYS A 468 -8.13 -14.86 26.48
N SER A 469 -7.62 -14.71 25.26
CA SER A 469 -6.90 -15.75 24.54
C SER A 469 -5.41 -15.76 24.85
N ASP A 470 -4.91 -15.01 25.84
CA ASP A 470 -3.50 -14.98 26.28
C ASP A 470 -2.50 -14.86 25.10
N LEU A 471 -2.75 -13.88 24.23
CA LEU A 471 -1.97 -13.64 22.99
C LEU A 471 -1.15 -12.34 23.02
N LEU A 472 -1.23 -11.55 24.10
CA LEU A 472 -0.61 -10.23 24.14
C LEU A 472 0.92 -10.26 23.95
N ASP A 473 1.58 -11.33 24.40
CA ASP A 473 3.04 -11.47 24.35
C ASP A 473 3.52 -12.63 23.45
N VAL A 474 2.62 -13.13 22.59
CA VAL A 474 2.87 -14.25 21.67
C VAL A 474 4.00 -14.00 20.67
N TYR A 475 4.33 -12.72 20.38
CA TYR A 475 5.45 -12.36 19.52
C TYR A 475 6.81 -12.83 20.08
N ALA A 476 6.92 -12.98 21.41
CA ALA A 476 8.15 -13.38 22.09
C ALA A 476 8.24 -14.90 22.35
N GLU A 477 7.15 -15.64 22.13
CA GLU A 477 7.14 -17.10 22.34
C GLU A 477 8.12 -17.82 21.41
N LYS A 478 8.77 -18.86 21.92
CA LYS A 478 9.68 -19.70 21.13
C LYS A 478 8.93 -20.95 20.65
N PRO A 479 9.24 -21.46 19.44
CA PRO A 479 8.73 -22.75 19.01
C PRO A 479 9.14 -23.86 19.97
N ILE A 480 8.21 -24.78 20.28
CA ILE A 480 8.48 -25.98 21.08
C ILE A 480 9.59 -26.84 20.45
N LEU A 481 9.69 -26.86 19.11
CA LEU A 481 10.73 -27.58 18.37
C LEU A 481 11.66 -26.61 17.63
N THR A 482 12.97 -26.77 17.83
CA THR A 482 13.96 -26.02 17.05
C THR A 482 14.15 -26.63 15.66
N GLY A 483 14.68 -25.85 14.72
CA GLY A 483 14.95 -26.36 13.36
C GLY A 483 15.88 -27.57 13.32
N THR A 484 16.82 -27.65 14.27
CA THR A 484 17.72 -28.80 14.43
C THR A 484 17.00 -30.03 14.95
N ASP A 485 16.07 -29.87 15.90
CA ASP A 485 15.29 -30.98 16.43
C ASP A 485 14.32 -31.51 15.38
N LEU A 486 13.72 -30.62 14.60
CA LEU A 486 12.80 -30.95 13.51
C LEU A 486 13.51 -31.68 12.36
N ALA A 487 14.71 -31.22 11.98
CA ALA A 487 15.54 -31.88 10.97
C ALA A 487 15.92 -33.30 11.41
N LYS A 488 16.26 -33.49 12.71
CA LYS A 488 16.57 -34.80 13.28
C LYS A 488 15.34 -35.71 13.34
N ALA A 489 14.18 -35.19 13.74
CA ALA A 489 12.93 -35.94 13.85
C ALA A 489 12.37 -36.37 12.47
N LEU A 490 12.60 -35.57 11.42
CA LEU A 490 12.18 -35.86 10.05
C LEU A 490 13.26 -36.58 9.22
N SER A 491 14.47 -36.78 9.76
CA SER A 491 15.62 -37.36 9.03
C SER A 491 15.94 -36.61 7.71
N MET A 492 15.78 -35.29 7.69
CA MET A 492 16.00 -34.43 6.53
C MET A 492 17.13 -33.42 6.80
N LYS A 493 17.87 -33.03 5.74
CA LYS A 493 18.88 -31.97 5.87
C LYS A 493 18.21 -30.59 6.03
N PRO A 494 18.76 -29.69 6.87
CA PRO A 494 18.28 -28.32 6.98
C PRO A 494 18.27 -27.62 5.62
N GLY A 495 17.20 -26.87 5.32
CA GLY A 495 17.02 -26.20 4.04
C GLY A 495 15.87 -25.17 4.05
N PRO A 496 15.50 -24.60 2.89
CA PRO A 496 14.50 -23.53 2.78
C PRO A 496 13.11 -23.88 3.35
N TRP A 497 12.72 -25.16 3.33
CA TRP A 497 11.45 -25.69 3.86
C TRP A 497 11.31 -25.50 5.39
N MET A 498 12.42 -25.29 6.09
CA MET A 498 12.44 -25.22 7.56
C MET A 498 11.68 -24.01 8.11
N LYS A 499 11.63 -22.91 7.36
CA LYS A 499 10.86 -21.71 7.76
C LYS A 499 9.36 -22.01 7.82
N ASP A 500 8.84 -22.64 6.76
CA ASP A 500 7.41 -22.97 6.67
C ASP A 500 7.05 -24.07 7.68
N ALA A 501 7.93 -25.05 7.85
CA ALA A 501 7.75 -26.09 8.85
C ALA A 501 7.73 -25.53 10.30
N LEU A 502 8.60 -24.57 10.62
CA LEU A 502 8.56 -23.88 11.93
C LEU A 502 7.31 -23.02 12.12
N ASN A 503 6.76 -22.43 11.06
CA ASN A 503 5.47 -21.74 11.12
C ASN A 503 4.32 -22.72 11.42
N VAL A 504 4.35 -23.92 10.85
CA VAL A 504 3.38 -24.99 11.15
C VAL A 504 3.50 -25.44 12.61
N VAL A 505 4.73 -25.61 13.12
CA VAL A 505 4.98 -25.90 14.54
C VAL A 505 4.36 -24.82 15.42
N MET A 506 4.62 -23.54 15.13
CA MET A 506 4.06 -22.43 15.90
C MET A 506 2.53 -22.38 15.84
N ALA A 507 1.93 -22.53 14.65
CA ALA A 507 0.49 -22.53 14.50
C ALA A 507 -0.17 -23.72 15.22
N TRP A 508 0.50 -24.88 15.27
CA TRP A 508 0.03 -26.02 16.06
C TRP A 508 0.13 -25.74 17.57
N GLN A 509 1.26 -25.19 18.03
CA GLN A 509 1.50 -24.82 19.44
C GLN A 509 0.43 -23.84 19.93
N LEU A 510 0.04 -22.88 19.10
CA LEU A 510 -1.00 -21.91 19.44
C LEU A 510 -2.42 -22.51 19.47
N ARG A 511 -2.68 -23.61 18.75
CA ARG A 511 -3.95 -24.36 18.84
C ARG A 511 -4.02 -25.25 20.07
N HIS A 512 -2.88 -25.73 20.55
CA HIS A 512 -2.79 -26.70 21.64
C HIS A 512 -1.88 -26.19 22.76
N PRO A 513 -2.27 -25.12 23.48
CA PRO A 513 -1.42 -24.49 24.50
C PRO A 513 -1.06 -25.43 25.66
N ASP A 514 -1.91 -26.42 25.96
CA ASP A 514 -1.73 -27.35 27.06
C ASP A 514 -0.94 -28.63 26.69
N ILE A 515 -0.64 -28.84 25.41
CA ILE A 515 0.01 -30.07 24.93
C ILE A 515 1.51 -29.81 24.75
N THR A 516 2.32 -30.53 25.53
CA THR A 516 3.78 -30.45 25.50
C THR A 516 4.44 -31.66 24.83
N ASP A 517 3.66 -32.59 24.26
CA ASP A 517 4.21 -33.75 23.55
C ASP A 517 4.67 -33.35 22.14
N HIS A 518 5.90 -33.70 21.81
CA HIS A 518 6.57 -33.32 20.57
C HIS A 518 6.16 -34.22 19.39
N THR A 519 5.57 -35.39 19.66
CA THR A 519 5.27 -36.41 18.65
C THR A 519 4.18 -35.99 17.66
N GLU A 520 3.05 -35.46 18.16
CA GLU A 520 1.93 -35.02 17.32
C GLU A 520 2.30 -33.84 16.40
N VAL A 521 3.16 -32.94 16.88
CA VAL A 521 3.66 -31.81 16.08
C VAL A 521 4.53 -32.28 14.93
N VAL A 522 5.41 -33.25 15.19
CA VAL A 522 6.28 -33.85 14.16
C VAL A 522 5.44 -34.55 13.10
N GLU A 523 4.35 -35.22 13.47
CA GLU A 523 3.41 -35.83 12.51
C GLU A 523 2.67 -34.79 11.69
N ALA A 524 2.18 -33.70 12.30
CA ALA A 524 1.54 -32.59 11.59
C ALA A 524 2.49 -31.93 10.58
N VAL A 525 3.76 -31.73 10.96
CA VAL A 525 4.79 -31.22 10.05
C VAL A 525 5.13 -32.23 8.96
N ARG A 526 5.24 -33.52 9.29
CA ARG A 526 5.49 -34.59 8.30
C ARG A 526 4.38 -34.64 7.26
N ALA A 527 3.12 -34.56 7.67
CA ALA A 527 1.97 -34.48 6.75
C ALA A 527 2.04 -33.24 5.85
N HIS A 528 2.46 -32.09 6.38
CA HIS A 528 2.66 -30.87 5.60
C HIS A 528 3.81 -30.99 4.58
N VAL A 529 4.95 -31.56 5.00
CA VAL A 529 6.14 -31.78 4.15
C VAL A 529 5.87 -32.85 3.09
N ASP A 530 5.15 -33.92 3.41
CA ASP A 530 4.77 -34.98 2.46
C ASP A 530 3.78 -34.46 1.40
N ALA A 531 2.85 -33.57 1.80
CA ALA A 531 1.95 -32.88 0.88
C ALA A 531 2.70 -31.94 -0.08
N THR A 532 3.78 -31.30 0.36
CA THR A 532 4.64 -30.47 -0.50
C THR A 532 5.63 -31.29 -1.35
N SER A 533 5.97 -32.50 -0.93
CA SER A 533 6.95 -33.38 -1.59
C SER A 533 6.35 -34.30 -2.68
N LYS A 534 5.07 -34.71 -2.56
CA LYS A 534 4.40 -35.65 -3.48
C LYS A 534 3.65 -35.02 -4.65
N GLY A 535 3.53 -33.70 -4.68
CA GLY A 535 3.08 -32.95 -5.85
C GLY A 535 4.02 -31.80 -6.04
N GLY A 536 4.72 -31.75 -7.18
CA GLY A 536 5.54 -30.61 -7.55
C GLY A 536 4.68 -29.36 -7.62
N PHE A 537 4.51 -28.68 -6.48
CA PHE A 537 3.97 -27.34 -6.41
C PHE A 537 5.07 -26.40 -6.89
N LYS A 538 5.23 -26.30 -8.22
CA LYS A 538 5.65 -25.02 -8.77
C LYS A 538 4.56 -24.04 -8.34
N PRO A 539 4.89 -22.92 -7.66
CA PRO A 539 3.88 -21.90 -7.40
C PRO A 539 3.32 -21.50 -8.77
N ASN A 540 2.07 -21.87 -9.01
CA ASN A 540 1.34 -21.33 -10.14
C ASN A 540 1.24 -19.83 -9.83
N PRO A 541 1.75 -18.91 -10.68
CA PRO A 541 1.68 -17.47 -10.42
C PRO A 541 0.24 -16.95 -10.25
N LYS A 542 -0.78 -17.81 -10.46
CA LYS A 542 -2.21 -17.55 -10.24
C LYS A 542 -2.74 -17.96 -8.85
N THR A 543 -1.95 -18.59 -7.98
CA THR A 543 -2.41 -19.05 -6.64
C THR A 543 -1.61 -18.43 -5.51
N SER A 544 -1.17 -17.18 -5.64
CA SER A 544 -0.80 -16.37 -4.48
C SER A 544 -2.05 -15.73 -3.88
N GLU A 545 -2.21 -15.77 -2.57
CA GLU A 545 -3.31 -15.09 -1.86
C GLU A 545 -3.28 -13.56 -2.09
N LEU A 546 -2.11 -13.02 -2.43
CA LEU A 546 -1.91 -11.59 -2.68
C LEU A 546 -2.71 -11.05 -3.89
N PRO A 547 -2.61 -11.60 -5.12
CA PRO A 547 -3.50 -11.26 -6.24
C PRO A 547 -4.99 -11.38 -5.93
N ALA A 548 -5.43 -12.41 -5.19
CA ALA A 548 -6.84 -12.56 -4.84
C ALA A 548 -7.32 -11.47 -3.86
N ARG A 549 -6.49 -11.09 -2.88
CA ARG A 549 -6.76 -9.99 -1.94
C ARG A 549 -6.73 -8.63 -2.65
N LEU A 550 -5.74 -8.38 -3.50
CA LEU A 550 -5.65 -7.18 -4.33
C LEU A 550 -6.84 -7.06 -5.29
N ALA A 551 -7.23 -8.15 -5.95
CA ALA A 551 -8.39 -8.19 -6.81
C ALA A 551 -9.68 -7.82 -6.06
N THR A 552 -9.88 -8.38 -4.86
CA THR A 552 -11.02 -8.03 -4.00
C THR A 552 -10.99 -6.56 -3.59
N HIS A 553 -9.82 -6.04 -3.23
CA HIS A 553 -9.62 -4.65 -2.85
C HIS A 553 -9.92 -3.67 -3.99
N PHE A 554 -9.38 -3.92 -5.19
CA PHE A 554 -9.66 -3.12 -6.38
C PHE A 554 -11.14 -3.14 -6.77
N LEU A 555 -11.81 -4.29 -6.65
CA LEU A 555 -13.25 -4.38 -6.90
C LEU A 555 -14.06 -3.51 -5.93
N GLN A 556 -13.66 -3.45 -4.66
CA GLN A 556 -14.38 -2.72 -3.62
C GLN A 556 -14.12 -1.22 -3.64
N LEU A 557 -12.85 -0.79 -3.73
CA LEU A 557 -12.45 0.61 -3.57
C LEU A 557 -12.32 1.36 -4.89
N THR A 558 -12.05 0.66 -6.00
CA THR A 558 -11.76 1.31 -7.29
C THR A 558 -12.89 1.09 -8.30
N ILE A 559 -13.29 -0.15 -8.54
CA ILE A 559 -14.30 -0.47 -9.55
C ILE A 559 -15.70 -0.12 -9.04
N ARG A 560 -16.08 -0.55 -7.84
CA ARG A 560 -17.44 -0.31 -7.32
C ARG A 560 -17.86 1.17 -7.35
N PRO A 561 -17.07 2.16 -6.91
CA PRO A 561 -17.48 3.57 -6.96
C PRO A 561 -17.77 4.09 -8.38
N LEU A 562 -16.98 3.67 -9.38
CA LEU A 562 -17.13 4.09 -10.78
C LEU A 562 -18.41 3.54 -11.44
N PHE A 563 -18.93 2.42 -10.93
CA PHE A 563 -20.14 1.77 -11.43
C PHE A 563 -21.34 1.89 -10.48
N ALA A 564 -21.17 2.42 -9.25
CA ALA A 564 -22.22 2.57 -8.23
C ALA A 564 -23.07 3.84 -8.40
N SER A 565 -22.52 4.96 -8.87
CA SER A 565 -23.29 6.21 -9.05
C SER A 565 -24.40 6.10 -10.10
N SER A 566 -24.33 5.07 -10.95
CA SER A 566 -25.31 4.79 -12.00
C SER A 566 -26.50 3.92 -11.54
N GLN A 567 -26.64 3.63 -10.23
CA GLN A 567 -27.75 2.86 -9.66
C GLN A 567 -29.16 3.49 -9.84
N LYS A 568 -29.28 4.67 -10.44
CA LYS A 568 -30.59 5.29 -10.75
C LYS A 568 -31.30 4.68 -11.96
N ASN A 569 -30.68 3.74 -12.69
CA ASN A 569 -31.30 3.08 -13.83
C ASN A 569 -31.68 1.62 -13.50
N ASP A 570 -32.92 1.43 -13.05
CA ASP A 570 -33.61 0.13 -12.91
C ASP A 570 -33.86 -0.54 -14.28
N LEU A 571 -32.81 -0.83 -15.04
CA LEU A 571 -32.92 -1.55 -16.32
C LEU A 571 -32.74 -3.05 -16.17
N ASN A 572 -31.92 -3.49 -15.21
CA ASN A 572 -31.62 -4.90 -15.00
C ASN A 572 -32.20 -5.36 -13.66
N ASN A 573 -33.08 -6.36 -13.71
CA ASN A 573 -33.87 -6.85 -12.59
C ASN A 573 -32.97 -7.64 -11.60
N LEU A 574 -31.99 -6.98 -10.96
CA LEU A 574 -30.94 -7.59 -10.14
C LEU A 574 -30.98 -7.04 -8.71
N THR A 575 -30.68 -7.91 -7.75
CA THR A 575 -30.48 -7.57 -6.34
C THR A 575 -29.06 -7.06 -6.09
N PRO A 576 -28.79 -6.35 -4.97
CA PRO A 576 -27.42 -5.94 -4.59
C PRO A 576 -26.41 -7.08 -4.45
N ALA A 577 -26.86 -8.34 -4.39
CA ALA A 577 -26.04 -9.55 -4.34
C ALA A 577 -25.81 -10.19 -5.73
N GLY A 578 -26.33 -9.61 -6.81
CA GLY A 578 -26.20 -10.13 -8.18
C GLY A 578 -27.20 -11.24 -8.55
N HIS A 579 -28.25 -11.46 -7.75
CA HIS A 579 -29.33 -12.40 -8.09
C HIS A 579 -30.48 -11.72 -8.85
N VAL A 580 -31.22 -12.47 -9.67
CA VAL A 580 -32.44 -11.98 -10.34
C VAL A 580 -33.53 -11.62 -9.32
N SER A 581 -34.07 -10.41 -9.41
CA SER A 581 -35.14 -9.85 -8.59
C SER A 581 -36.51 -10.23 -9.12
N THR A 582 -37.47 -10.50 -8.23
CA THR A 582 -38.85 -10.90 -8.56
C THR A 582 -39.82 -9.72 -8.75
N ARG A 583 -39.33 -8.47 -8.66
CA ARG A 583 -40.16 -7.26 -8.85
C ARG A 583 -40.34 -6.90 -10.34
N PRO A 584 -41.48 -6.36 -10.78
CA PRO A 584 -41.67 -5.91 -12.16
C PRO A 584 -40.91 -4.59 -12.45
N LEU A 585 -40.31 -4.49 -13.64
CA LEU A 585 -39.52 -3.34 -14.10
C LEU A 585 -40.44 -2.15 -14.46
N THR A 586 -40.24 -0.99 -13.83
CA THR A 586 -40.84 0.29 -14.26
C THR A 586 -39.92 1.02 -15.23
N ARG A 587 -40.28 1.05 -16.51
CA ARG A 587 -39.52 1.72 -17.58
C ARG A 587 -39.63 3.24 -17.44
N LYS A 588 -38.64 3.89 -16.80
CA LYS A 588 -38.47 5.35 -16.86
C LYS A 588 -37.51 5.72 -18.00
N THR A 589 -37.83 6.79 -18.71
CA THR A 589 -37.03 7.41 -19.77
C THR A 589 -35.67 7.88 -19.24
N VAL A 590 -34.59 7.44 -19.89
CA VAL A 590 -33.19 7.74 -19.55
C VAL A 590 -32.79 9.10 -20.14
N SER A 591 -32.16 9.95 -19.34
CA SER A 591 -31.50 11.19 -19.78
C SER A 591 -30.19 10.83 -20.49
N PHE A 592 -29.96 11.37 -21.70
CA PHE A 592 -28.86 10.98 -22.60
C PHE A 592 -27.54 11.74 -22.39
N ASP A 593 -27.47 12.70 -21.45
CA ASP A 593 -26.37 13.67 -21.38
C ASP A 593 -25.28 13.41 -20.31
N GLU A 594 -25.37 12.35 -19.50
CA GLU A 594 -24.31 12.02 -18.52
C GLU A 594 -23.37 10.91 -19.05
N VAL A 595 -22.15 11.30 -19.41
CA VAL A 595 -21.07 10.34 -19.73
C VAL A 595 -20.81 9.49 -18.49
N ALA A 596 -20.96 8.17 -18.62
CA ALA A 596 -20.78 7.25 -17.51
C ALA A 596 -19.38 7.44 -16.87
N PRO A 597 -19.25 7.50 -15.53
CA PRO A 597 -17.99 7.88 -14.87
C PRO A 597 -16.77 7.04 -15.26
N TRP A 598 -16.98 5.75 -15.56
CA TRP A 598 -15.94 4.83 -16.00
C TRP A 598 -15.43 5.09 -17.44
N LYS A 599 -16.14 5.91 -18.24
CA LYS A 599 -15.74 6.35 -19.58
C LYS A 599 -14.94 7.66 -19.56
N ALA A 600 -14.70 8.26 -18.40
CA ALA A 600 -13.95 9.50 -18.31
C ALA A 600 -12.47 9.29 -18.75
N PRO A 601 -11.83 10.23 -19.46
CA PRO A 601 -10.47 10.07 -20.00
C PRO A 601 -9.39 9.68 -18.98
N GLY A 602 -9.56 10.04 -17.70
CA GLY A 602 -8.65 9.67 -16.60
C GLY A 602 -8.97 8.32 -15.91
N GLN A 603 -10.02 7.62 -16.33
CA GLN A 603 -10.56 6.41 -15.68
C GLN A 603 -10.50 5.16 -16.57
N ALA A 604 -9.84 5.23 -17.74
CA ALA A 604 -9.73 4.12 -18.69
C ALA A 604 -9.08 2.86 -18.07
N TYR A 605 -8.22 3.05 -17.06
CA TYR A 605 -7.59 1.97 -16.32
C TYR A 605 -8.60 1.02 -15.62
N ALA A 606 -9.85 1.45 -15.39
CA ALA A 606 -10.87 0.64 -14.74
C ALA A 606 -11.19 -0.65 -15.53
N ILE A 607 -11.17 -0.58 -16.85
CA ILE A 607 -11.43 -1.73 -17.72
C ILE A 607 -10.25 -2.69 -17.73
N ASP A 608 -9.03 -2.16 -17.81
CA ASP A 608 -7.81 -2.96 -17.75
C ASP A 608 -7.63 -3.63 -16.39
N LEU A 609 -8.01 -2.93 -15.32
CA LEU A 609 -8.02 -3.44 -13.96
C LEU A 609 -9.06 -4.56 -13.80
N LEU A 610 -10.27 -4.38 -14.34
CA LEU A 610 -11.31 -5.42 -14.33
C LEU A 610 -10.88 -6.66 -15.14
N ARG A 611 -10.22 -6.46 -16.29
CA ARG A 611 -9.63 -7.56 -17.08
C ARG A 611 -8.57 -8.31 -16.29
N TRP A 612 -7.66 -7.59 -15.63
CA TRP A 612 -6.62 -8.18 -14.78
C TRP A 612 -7.21 -8.96 -13.61
N VAL A 613 -8.24 -8.42 -12.95
CA VAL A 613 -8.97 -9.08 -11.86
C VAL A 613 -9.53 -10.43 -12.34
N LEU A 614 -10.24 -10.46 -13.46
CA LEU A 614 -10.84 -11.70 -13.98
C LEU A 614 -9.81 -12.75 -14.38
N GLN A 615 -8.63 -12.33 -14.84
CA GLN A 615 -7.51 -13.23 -15.17
C GLN A 615 -6.77 -13.76 -13.93
N SER A 616 -6.86 -13.04 -12.82
CA SER A 616 -6.16 -13.33 -11.56
C SER A 616 -6.99 -14.15 -10.57
N LEU A 617 -8.32 -14.11 -10.66
CA LEU A 617 -9.20 -14.86 -9.77
C LEU A 617 -9.33 -16.34 -10.20
N ASP A 618 -9.24 -17.22 -9.22
CA ASP A 618 -9.60 -18.64 -9.34
C ASP A 618 -11.13 -18.83 -9.16
N PRO A 619 -11.69 -20.04 -9.38
CA PRO A 619 -13.12 -20.25 -9.26
C PRO A 619 -13.72 -19.90 -7.88
N LYS A 620 -12.93 -20.05 -6.81
CA LYS A 620 -13.33 -19.63 -5.46
C LYS A 620 -13.37 -18.12 -5.31
N GLY A 621 -12.36 -17.42 -5.84
CA GLY A 621 -12.28 -15.97 -5.85
C GLY A 621 -13.38 -15.30 -6.67
N VAL A 622 -13.76 -15.91 -7.80
CA VAL A 622 -14.92 -15.49 -8.61
C VAL A 622 -16.22 -15.61 -7.81
N GLU A 623 -16.43 -16.73 -7.12
CA GLU A 623 -17.63 -16.92 -6.27
C GLU A 623 -17.68 -15.91 -5.12
N ALA A 624 -16.55 -15.66 -4.45
CA ALA A 624 -16.46 -14.71 -3.35
C ALA A 624 -16.75 -13.26 -3.77
N ASN A 625 -16.39 -12.89 -5.00
CA ASN A 625 -16.54 -11.55 -5.55
C ASN A 625 -17.73 -11.40 -6.52
N TRP A 626 -18.60 -12.40 -6.61
CA TRP A 626 -19.67 -12.47 -7.62
C TRP A 626 -20.54 -11.21 -7.67
N GLY A 627 -20.99 -10.71 -6.51
CA GLY A 627 -21.82 -9.50 -6.43
C GLY A 627 -21.12 -8.20 -6.88
N LEU A 628 -19.78 -8.17 -6.91
CA LEU A 628 -18.99 -7.02 -7.35
C LEU A 628 -18.59 -7.11 -8.82
N LEU A 629 -18.47 -8.32 -9.38
CA LEU A 629 -18.06 -8.57 -10.76
C LEU A 629 -19.21 -8.39 -11.75
N ILE A 630 -20.42 -8.84 -11.39
CA ILE A 630 -21.55 -8.90 -12.32
C ILE A 630 -22.05 -7.52 -12.77
N PRO A 631 -22.30 -6.54 -11.87
CA PRO A 631 -22.88 -5.27 -12.28
C PRO A 631 -22.01 -4.47 -13.27
N PRO A 632 -20.67 -4.34 -13.09
CA PRO A 632 -19.81 -3.69 -14.08
C PRO A 632 -19.83 -4.36 -15.45
N ILE A 633 -19.74 -5.70 -15.50
CA ILE A 633 -19.69 -6.47 -16.76
C ILE A 633 -21.00 -6.30 -17.53
N LEU A 634 -22.15 -6.47 -16.87
CA LEU A 634 -23.45 -6.28 -17.52
C LEU A 634 -23.64 -4.85 -18.01
N ARG A 635 -23.19 -3.85 -17.24
CA ARG A 635 -23.30 -2.44 -17.65
C ARG A 635 -22.48 -2.12 -18.89
N ILE A 636 -21.27 -2.66 -19.01
CA ILE A 636 -20.42 -2.52 -20.19
C ILE A 636 -21.05 -3.26 -21.38
N LEU A 637 -21.63 -4.44 -21.15
CA LEU A 637 -22.28 -5.26 -22.18
C LEU A 637 -23.58 -4.62 -22.72
N ASP A 638 -24.32 -3.91 -21.88
CA ASP A 638 -25.54 -3.20 -22.24
C ASP A 638 -25.30 -1.81 -22.85
N ASP A 639 -24.05 -1.44 -23.11
CA ASP A 639 -23.71 -0.15 -23.68
C ASP A 639 -24.19 -0.02 -25.15
N LEU A 640 -24.45 1.22 -25.57
CA LEU A 640 -24.89 1.54 -26.94
C LEU A 640 -23.73 1.52 -27.93
N ASP A 641 -22.51 1.81 -27.45
CA ASP A 641 -21.30 1.77 -28.26
C ASP A 641 -20.84 0.32 -28.45
N ILE A 642 -20.64 -0.08 -29.71
CA ILE A 642 -20.29 -1.45 -30.09
C ILE A 642 -18.90 -1.84 -29.58
N ALA A 643 -17.96 -0.91 -29.47
CA ALA A 643 -16.63 -1.19 -28.92
C ALA A 643 -16.72 -1.58 -27.43
N TRP A 644 -17.56 -0.88 -26.66
CA TRP A 644 -17.79 -1.21 -25.25
C TRP A 644 -18.59 -2.51 -25.11
N LYS A 645 -19.61 -2.73 -25.94
CA LYS A 645 -20.37 -3.98 -25.97
C LYS A 645 -19.45 -5.19 -26.26
N ALA A 646 -18.54 -5.07 -27.23
CA ALA A 646 -17.55 -6.11 -27.53
C ALA A 646 -16.58 -6.35 -26.35
N THR A 647 -16.16 -5.29 -25.67
CA THR A 647 -15.37 -5.39 -24.43
C THR A 647 -16.15 -6.11 -23.32
N GLY A 648 -17.45 -5.86 -23.20
CA GLY A 648 -18.34 -6.57 -22.28
C GLY A 648 -18.39 -8.07 -22.57
N CYS A 649 -18.49 -8.46 -23.84
CA CYS A 649 -18.43 -9.86 -24.27
C CYS A 649 -17.08 -10.52 -23.92
N GLU A 650 -15.97 -9.81 -24.09
CA GLU A 650 -14.63 -10.27 -23.71
C GLU A 650 -14.53 -10.53 -22.20
N LEU A 651 -14.94 -9.56 -21.38
CA LEU A 651 -14.91 -9.66 -19.91
C LEU A 651 -15.83 -10.79 -19.42
N LEU A 652 -17.03 -10.92 -20.00
CA LEU A 652 -17.94 -12.02 -19.68
C LEU A 652 -17.34 -13.38 -20.02
N THR A 653 -16.62 -13.50 -21.15
CA THR A 653 -15.90 -14.72 -21.51
C THR A 653 -14.85 -15.08 -20.45
N LEU A 654 -14.06 -14.11 -19.98
CA LEU A 654 -13.05 -14.32 -18.94
C LEU A 654 -13.69 -14.75 -17.61
N LEU A 655 -14.81 -14.14 -17.23
CA LEU A 655 -15.57 -14.53 -16.04
C LEU A 655 -16.07 -15.98 -16.14
N LEU A 656 -16.72 -16.33 -17.26
CA LEU A 656 -17.35 -17.64 -17.44
C LEU A 656 -16.35 -18.79 -17.45
N LYS A 657 -15.15 -18.58 -18.01
CA LYS A 657 -14.06 -19.58 -18.00
C LYS A 657 -13.64 -20.03 -16.59
N ASN A 658 -13.77 -19.15 -15.61
CA ASN A 658 -13.44 -19.43 -14.20
C ASN A 658 -14.70 -19.60 -13.32
N THR A 659 -15.90 -19.64 -13.90
CA THR A 659 -17.14 -19.72 -13.11
C THR A 659 -17.51 -21.18 -12.80
N PRO A 660 -17.73 -21.55 -11.52
CA PRO A 660 -18.24 -22.88 -11.17
C PRO A 660 -19.65 -23.13 -11.76
N PRO A 661 -19.92 -24.30 -12.38
CA PRO A 661 -21.25 -24.60 -12.97
C PRO A 661 -22.42 -24.52 -11.97
N ALA A 662 -22.17 -24.87 -10.70
CA ALA A 662 -23.15 -24.76 -9.62
C ALA A 662 -23.53 -23.31 -9.29
N LEU A 663 -22.67 -22.34 -9.60
CA LEU A 663 -22.91 -20.92 -9.28
C LEU A 663 -23.92 -20.28 -10.23
N LEU A 664 -23.82 -20.54 -11.54
CA LEU A 664 -24.76 -20.02 -12.54
C LEU A 664 -26.17 -20.58 -12.36
N SER A 665 -26.26 -21.88 -12.08
CA SER A 665 -27.54 -22.54 -11.79
C SER A 665 -28.20 -21.99 -10.51
N ARG A 666 -27.42 -21.72 -9.46
CA ARG A 666 -27.93 -21.10 -8.22
C ARG A 666 -28.34 -19.64 -8.38
N THR A 667 -27.62 -18.87 -9.20
CA THR A 667 -27.85 -17.42 -9.35
C THR A 667 -28.93 -17.09 -10.37
N GLY A 668 -29.22 -18.01 -11.30
CA GLY A 668 -30.22 -17.82 -12.36
C GLY A 668 -29.77 -16.89 -13.49
N LEU A 669 -28.52 -16.43 -13.48
CA LEU A 669 -27.99 -15.45 -14.44
C LEU A 669 -27.69 -16.04 -15.82
N GLY A 670 -27.63 -17.36 -15.96
CA GLY A 670 -27.35 -18.01 -17.25
C GLY A 670 -28.29 -17.55 -18.37
N LYS A 671 -29.59 -17.49 -18.07
CA LYS A 671 -30.60 -17.02 -19.03
C LYS A 671 -30.47 -15.52 -19.33
N VAL A 672 -30.10 -14.72 -18.33
CA VAL A 672 -29.87 -13.28 -18.51
C VAL A 672 -28.70 -13.04 -19.46
N PHE A 673 -27.59 -13.75 -19.27
CA PHE A 673 -26.44 -13.65 -20.19
C PHE A 673 -26.80 -14.09 -21.61
N GLU A 674 -27.59 -15.16 -21.77
CA GLU A 674 -28.06 -15.60 -23.07
C GLU A 674 -28.97 -14.55 -23.74
N GLU A 675 -29.93 -13.98 -22.99
CA GLU A 675 -30.84 -12.94 -23.46
C GLU A 675 -30.09 -11.63 -23.84
N THR A 676 -28.96 -11.34 -23.19
CA THR A 676 -28.12 -10.18 -23.53
C THR A 676 -27.17 -10.45 -24.71
N LEU A 677 -26.60 -11.66 -24.83
CA LEU A 677 -25.63 -12.00 -25.87
C LEU A 677 -26.25 -12.35 -27.22
N MET A 678 -27.39 -13.05 -27.25
CA MET A 678 -28.02 -13.50 -28.50
C MET A 678 -28.35 -12.37 -29.48
N PRO A 679 -28.88 -11.20 -29.05
CA PRO A 679 -29.12 -10.07 -29.94
C PRO A 679 -27.84 -9.49 -30.57
N CYS A 680 -26.66 -9.65 -29.95
CA CYS A 680 -25.40 -9.16 -30.51
C CYS A 680 -25.06 -9.84 -31.86
N LEU A 681 -25.59 -11.04 -32.12
CA LEU A 681 -25.39 -11.76 -33.39
C LEU A 681 -26.12 -11.13 -34.58
N THR A 682 -27.07 -10.22 -34.33
CA THR A 682 -27.84 -9.56 -35.40
C THR A 682 -27.27 -8.19 -35.82
N TYR A 683 -26.15 -7.77 -35.24
CA TYR A 683 -25.44 -6.53 -35.60
C TYR A 683 -24.63 -6.72 -36.88
N LEU A 684 -25.32 -6.74 -38.01
CA LEU A 684 -24.78 -7.05 -39.33
C LEU A 684 -24.71 -5.80 -40.24
N PRO A 685 -23.93 -5.82 -41.34
CA PRO A 685 -23.70 -4.69 -42.26
C PRO A 685 -24.89 -3.90 -42.72
N SER A 686 -26.08 -4.52 -42.75
CA SER A 686 -27.33 -3.84 -43.09
C SER A 686 -27.67 -2.67 -42.15
N LEU A 687 -27.21 -2.72 -40.89
CA LEU A 687 -27.50 -1.72 -39.85
C LEU A 687 -26.26 -1.27 -39.06
N THR A 688 -25.15 -2.00 -39.15
CA THR A 688 -23.94 -1.78 -38.37
C THR A 688 -22.73 -1.84 -39.29
N PRO A 689 -21.76 -0.91 -39.25
CA PRO A 689 -20.58 -0.96 -40.11
C PRO A 689 -19.83 -2.31 -40.04
N GLU A 690 -19.31 -2.79 -41.18
CA GLU A 690 -18.63 -4.10 -41.28
C GLU A 690 -17.52 -4.28 -40.23
N ALA A 691 -16.70 -3.25 -40.02
CA ALA A 691 -15.61 -3.30 -39.03
C ALA A 691 -16.12 -3.50 -37.59
N GLU A 692 -17.24 -2.87 -37.24
CA GLU A 692 -17.85 -2.97 -35.91
C GLU A 692 -18.58 -4.31 -35.72
N SER A 693 -19.27 -4.79 -36.77
CA SER A 693 -19.87 -6.12 -36.81
C SER A 693 -18.83 -7.23 -36.58
N VAL A 694 -17.69 -7.15 -37.26
CA VAL A 694 -16.59 -8.12 -37.11
C VAL A 694 -16.08 -8.15 -35.67
N VAL A 695 -15.78 -6.98 -35.08
CA VAL A 695 -15.28 -6.87 -33.71
C VAL A 695 -16.27 -7.45 -32.71
N LEU A 696 -17.57 -7.17 -32.88
CA LEU A 696 -18.59 -7.66 -31.95
C LEU A 696 -18.83 -9.17 -32.08
N LEU A 697 -18.91 -9.71 -33.30
CA LEU A 697 -19.09 -11.14 -33.54
C LEU A 697 -17.90 -11.94 -32.98
N ASP A 698 -16.68 -11.46 -33.20
CA ASP A 698 -15.45 -12.10 -32.71
C ASP A 698 -15.41 -12.25 -31.19
N LYS A 699 -16.06 -11.36 -30.44
CA LYS A 699 -16.16 -11.45 -28.97
C LYS A 699 -17.43 -12.14 -28.48
N THR A 700 -18.53 -12.03 -29.21
CA THR A 700 -19.83 -12.58 -28.81
C THR A 700 -19.88 -14.10 -28.92
N ILE A 701 -19.35 -14.68 -30.00
CA ILE A 701 -19.42 -16.13 -30.23
C ILE A 701 -18.63 -16.90 -29.14
N PRO A 702 -17.38 -16.53 -28.79
CA PRO A 702 -16.67 -17.15 -27.66
C PRO A 702 -17.39 -16.98 -26.32
N ALA A 703 -18.08 -15.85 -26.09
CA ALA A 703 -18.86 -15.64 -24.86
C ALA A 703 -20.03 -16.62 -24.75
N LEU A 704 -20.77 -16.83 -25.85
CA LEU A 704 -21.88 -17.79 -25.93
C LEU A 704 -21.41 -19.25 -25.78
N MET A 705 -20.21 -19.57 -26.28
CA MET A 705 -19.58 -20.87 -26.08
C MET A 705 -19.15 -21.08 -24.62
N ALA A 706 -18.48 -20.10 -24.02
CA ALA A 706 -18.10 -20.16 -22.60
C ALA A 706 -19.33 -20.27 -21.69
N LEU A 707 -20.45 -19.63 -22.06
CA LEU A 707 -21.73 -19.77 -21.38
C LEU A 707 -22.29 -21.19 -21.49
N ALA A 708 -22.20 -21.80 -22.68
CA ALA A 708 -22.62 -23.17 -22.91
C ALA A 708 -21.82 -24.16 -22.05
N ASP A 709 -20.51 -23.97 -21.94
CA ASP A 709 -19.64 -24.84 -21.13
C ASP A 709 -19.89 -24.69 -19.64
N ALA A 710 -20.18 -23.47 -19.18
CA ALA A 710 -20.49 -23.21 -17.78
C ALA A 710 -21.90 -23.72 -17.38
N LEU A 711 -22.89 -23.66 -18.28
CA LEU A 711 -24.26 -24.15 -18.04
C LEU A 711 -24.41 -25.66 -18.25
N TYR A 712 -23.74 -26.19 -19.26
CA TYR A 712 -23.88 -27.57 -19.72
C TYR A 712 -22.49 -28.21 -19.90
N PRO A 713 -21.76 -28.50 -18.82
CA PRO A 713 -20.41 -29.03 -18.92
C PRO A 713 -20.35 -30.35 -19.71
N PRO A 714 -19.27 -30.61 -20.46
CA PRO A 714 -19.13 -31.83 -21.26
C PRO A 714 -19.18 -33.08 -20.36
N SER A 715 -19.87 -34.13 -20.83
CA SER A 715 -19.96 -35.39 -20.11
C SER A 715 -18.60 -36.09 -20.12
N GLN A 716 -17.99 -36.32 -18.95
CA GLN A 716 -16.76 -37.11 -18.87
C GLN A 716 -17.06 -38.54 -19.33
N PHE A 717 -16.29 -39.05 -20.30
CA PHE A 717 -16.34 -40.46 -20.69
C PHE A 717 -15.96 -41.33 -19.48
N SER A 718 -16.97 -41.93 -18.83
CA SER A 718 -16.73 -42.99 -17.86
C SER A 718 -16.35 -44.25 -18.61
N THR A 719 -15.16 -44.78 -18.35
CA THR A 719 -14.64 -46.05 -18.88
C THR A 719 -15.20 -47.29 -18.17
N ALA A 720 -16.28 -47.16 -17.39
CA ALA A 720 -16.91 -48.29 -16.71
C ALA A 720 -18.00 -48.95 -17.59
N PRO A 721 -18.08 -50.29 -17.64
CA PRO A 721 -19.07 -50.98 -18.47
C PRO A 721 -20.50 -50.73 -17.97
N PRO A 722 -21.49 -50.67 -18.86
CA PRO A 722 -22.87 -50.34 -18.49
C PRO A 722 -23.47 -51.51 -17.71
N SER A 723 -23.76 -51.30 -16.43
CA SER A 723 -24.58 -52.24 -15.66
C SER A 723 -26.05 -52.08 -16.05
N VAL A 724 -26.64 -53.19 -16.49
CA VAL A 724 -28.06 -53.31 -16.79
C VAL A 724 -28.81 -53.46 -15.47
N SER A 725 -29.61 -52.47 -15.06
CA SER A 725 -30.79 -52.74 -14.21
C SER A 725 -31.86 -51.63 -14.26
N SER A 726 -33.05 -52.09 -14.65
CA SER A 726 -34.41 -51.76 -14.21
C SER A 726 -34.75 -50.38 -13.60
N SER A 727 -35.64 -49.68 -14.32
CA SER A 727 -36.88 -49.04 -13.87
C SER A 727 -37.06 -48.58 -12.41
N ASN A 728 -37.49 -47.33 -12.28
CA ASN A 728 -38.19 -46.71 -11.13
C ASN A 728 -37.35 -46.39 -9.88
N THR A 729 -36.54 -45.33 -9.98
CA THR A 729 -36.28 -44.42 -8.85
C THR A 729 -36.04 -43.00 -9.39
N LYS A 730 -36.64 -41.98 -8.74
CA LYS A 730 -36.47 -40.56 -9.09
C LYS A 730 -34.98 -40.19 -9.04
N ARG A 731 -34.40 -39.82 -10.18
CA ARG A 731 -33.00 -39.35 -10.28
C ARG A 731 -32.82 -37.98 -9.59
N PRO A 732 -31.67 -37.72 -8.96
CA PRO A 732 -31.32 -36.39 -8.42
C PRO A 732 -31.13 -35.37 -9.55
N LEU A 733 -31.47 -34.10 -9.29
CA LEU A 733 -31.50 -32.97 -10.23
C LEU A 733 -30.14 -32.49 -10.81
N THR A 734 -29.08 -33.28 -10.71
CA THR A 734 -27.69 -32.82 -10.99
C THR A 734 -26.91 -33.75 -11.93
N THR A 735 -27.58 -34.36 -12.91
CA THR A 735 -26.89 -35.02 -14.04
C THR A 735 -26.99 -34.13 -15.28
N PRO A 736 -25.89 -33.80 -15.99
CA PRO A 736 -25.94 -33.05 -17.24
C PRO A 736 -26.83 -33.79 -18.23
N ASN A 737 -27.88 -33.15 -18.74
CA ASN A 737 -28.72 -33.76 -19.76
C ASN A 737 -28.05 -33.54 -21.13
N PRO A 738 -27.42 -34.56 -21.75
CA PRO A 738 -26.68 -34.40 -23.01
C PRO A 738 -27.54 -33.84 -24.15
N ILE A 739 -28.85 -34.10 -24.11
CA ILE A 739 -29.84 -33.59 -25.08
C ILE A 739 -29.94 -32.06 -25.04
N THR A 740 -29.72 -31.44 -23.87
CA THR A 740 -29.86 -29.99 -23.68
C THR A 740 -28.63 -29.24 -24.21
N ARG A 741 -27.42 -29.79 -24.00
CA ARG A 741 -26.17 -29.25 -24.58
C ARG A 741 -26.22 -29.28 -26.10
N SER A 742 -26.58 -30.43 -26.68
CA SER A 742 -26.69 -30.61 -28.14
C SER A 742 -27.65 -29.58 -28.77
N ARG A 743 -28.83 -29.38 -28.15
CA ARG A 743 -29.81 -28.39 -28.61
C ARG A 743 -29.32 -26.95 -28.52
N TYR A 744 -28.56 -26.61 -27.48
CA TYR A 744 -27.97 -25.27 -27.35
C TYR A 744 -27.00 -24.98 -28.49
N PHE A 745 -26.08 -25.91 -28.78
CA PHE A 745 -25.14 -25.74 -29.89
C PHE A 745 -25.82 -25.76 -31.27
N ASP A 746 -26.93 -26.49 -31.44
CA ASP A 746 -27.73 -26.40 -32.68
C ASP A 746 -28.30 -25.01 -32.90
N ASN A 747 -28.82 -24.40 -31.85
CA ASN A 747 -29.35 -23.05 -31.89
C ASN A 747 -28.23 -22.05 -32.11
N LEU A 748 -27.08 -22.23 -31.44
CA LEU A 748 -25.93 -21.36 -31.57
C LEU A 748 -25.34 -21.42 -32.99
N LEU A 749 -25.13 -22.61 -33.56
CA LEU A 749 -24.64 -22.76 -34.94
C LEU A 749 -25.58 -22.09 -35.94
N ARG A 750 -26.90 -22.21 -35.73
CA ARG A 750 -27.90 -21.55 -36.58
C ARG A 750 -27.88 -20.03 -36.44
N ALA A 751 -27.81 -19.52 -35.22
CA ALA A 751 -27.90 -18.09 -34.92
C ALA A 751 -26.58 -17.34 -35.15
N ALA A 752 -25.44 -17.97 -34.89
CA ALA A 752 -24.12 -17.35 -34.95
C ALA A 752 -23.42 -17.54 -36.29
N ILE A 753 -23.64 -18.66 -36.99
CA ILE A 753 -22.96 -18.95 -38.26
C ILE A 753 -23.94 -18.81 -39.43
N PHE A 754 -24.97 -19.65 -39.46
CA PHE A 754 -25.82 -19.76 -40.64
C PHE A 754 -26.64 -18.52 -40.95
N ALA A 755 -27.23 -17.88 -39.94
CA ALA A 755 -28.00 -16.66 -40.14
C ALA A 755 -27.09 -15.47 -40.53
N PRO A 756 -25.99 -15.17 -39.81
CA PRO A 756 -25.06 -14.11 -40.19
C PRO A 756 -24.45 -14.29 -41.58
N PHE A 757 -24.03 -15.52 -41.95
CA PHE A 757 -23.48 -15.81 -43.27
C PHE A 757 -24.50 -15.57 -44.39
N ALA A 758 -25.77 -15.94 -44.19
CA ALA A 758 -26.81 -15.68 -45.18
C ALA A 758 -27.06 -14.17 -45.42
N HIS A 759 -26.71 -13.32 -44.46
CA HIS A 759 -26.88 -11.87 -44.52
C HIS A 759 -25.56 -11.12 -44.77
N SER A 760 -24.41 -11.79 -44.80
CA SER A 760 -23.11 -11.14 -45.00
C SER A 760 -22.91 -10.66 -46.43
N GLY A 761 -23.63 -11.21 -47.42
CA GLY A 761 -23.57 -10.76 -48.81
C GLY A 761 -22.13 -10.69 -49.34
N THR A 762 -21.69 -9.50 -49.75
CA THR A 762 -20.34 -9.23 -50.27
C THR A 762 -19.28 -8.93 -49.20
N HIS A 763 -19.62 -8.98 -47.91
CA HIS A 763 -18.71 -8.64 -46.81
C HIS A 763 -17.82 -9.83 -46.44
N VAL A 764 -16.67 -9.91 -47.12
CA VAL A 764 -15.69 -11.00 -46.99
C VAL A 764 -15.15 -11.15 -45.57
N ARG A 765 -14.91 -10.06 -44.84
CA ARG A 765 -14.32 -10.11 -43.48
C ARG A 765 -15.27 -10.76 -42.47
N ILE A 766 -16.58 -10.66 -42.70
CA ILE A 766 -17.57 -11.31 -41.86
C ILE A 766 -17.54 -12.81 -42.11
N ALA A 767 -17.56 -13.25 -43.36
CA ALA A 767 -17.46 -14.67 -43.70
C ALA A 767 -16.17 -15.29 -43.12
N GLU A 768 -15.04 -14.58 -43.21
CA GLU A 768 -13.76 -14.99 -42.62
C GLU A 768 -13.89 -15.18 -41.10
N THR A 769 -14.42 -14.17 -40.40
CA THR A 769 -14.62 -14.21 -38.93
C THR A 769 -15.54 -15.36 -38.53
N LEU A 770 -16.65 -15.58 -39.25
CA LEU A 770 -17.59 -16.67 -38.97
C LEU A 770 -16.92 -18.03 -39.10
N PHE A 771 -16.12 -18.24 -40.15
CA PHE A 771 -15.43 -19.52 -40.37
C PHE A 771 -14.35 -19.80 -39.32
N THR A 772 -13.66 -18.78 -38.81
CA THR A 772 -12.77 -18.93 -37.64
C THR A 772 -13.51 -19.50 -36.43
N HIS A 773 -14.77 -19.10 -36.22
CA HIS A 773 -15.59 -19.59 -35.09
C HIS A 773 -16.35 -20.91 -35.39
N VAL A 774 -16.45 -21.34 -36.64
CA VAL A 774 -17.01 -22.66 -36.98
C VAL A 774 -16.17 -23.78 -36.37
N ILE A 775 -14.85 -23.69 -36.43
CA ILE A 775 -13.92 -24.72 -35.93
C ILE A 775 -14.19 -25.07 -34.46
N PRO A 776 -14.07 -24.12 -33.51
CA PRO A 776 -14.28 -24.43 -32.10
C PRO A 776 -15.73 -24.83 -31.79
N LEU A 777 -16.72 -24.37 -32.57
CA LEU A 777 -18.12 -24.83 -32.44
C LEU A 777 -18.26 -26.30 -32.81
N LEU A 778 -17.63 -26.75 -33.91
CA LEU A 778 -17.66 -28.15 -34.32
C LEU A 778 -16.95 -29.04 -33.30
N ASP A 779 -15.81 -28.60 -32.76
CA ASP A 779 -15.09 -29.31 -31.70
C ASP A 779 -15.93 -29.43 -30.42
N ALA A 780 -16.74 -28.42 -30.10
CA ALA A 780 -17.65 -28.47 -28.95
C ALA A 780 -18.87 -29.40 -29.18
N MET A 781 -19.29 -29.58 -30.45
CA MET A 781 -20.41 -30.43 -30.86
C MET A 781 -19.99 -31.89 -31.09
N GLN A 782 -18.75 -32.15 -31.51
CA GLN A 782 -18.26 -33.48 -31.86
C GLN A 782 -19.19 -34.14 -32.91
N LEU A 783 -19.51 -35.43 -32.75
CA LEU A 783 -20.37 -36.20 -33.65
C LEU A 783 -21.78 -35.60 -33.84
N ASP A 784 -22.27 -34.75 -32.94
CA ASP A 784 -23.56 -34.07 -33.13
C ASP A 784 -23.53 -33.08 -34.31
N SER A 785 -22.35 -32.67 -34.79
CA SER A 785 -22.20 -31.82 -35.98
C SER A 785 -22.70 -32.48 -37.27
N VAL A 786 -22.77 -33.81 -37.33
CA VAL A 786 -23.15 -34.60 -38.52
C VAL A 786 -24.50 -34.16 -39.12
N LYS A 787 -25.49 -33.81 -38.28
CA LYS A 787 -26.82 -33.38 -38.75
C LYS A 787 -26.82 -32.04 -39.50
N HIS A 788 -25.71 -31.29 -39.44
CA HIS A 788 -25.56 -29.99 -40.09
C HIS A 788 -24.74 -30.04 -41.38
N LEU A 789 -24.19 -31.22 -41.75
CA LEU A 789 -23.34 -31.39 -42.94
C LEU A 789 -23.99 -30.89 -44.23
N GLN A 790 -25.29 -31.16 -44.40
CA GLN A 790 -26.06 -30.75 -45.59
C GLN A 790 -26.08 -29.23 -45.80
N ARG A 791 -25.81 -28.43 -44.77
CA ARG A 791 -25.74 -26.97 -44.86
C ARG A 791 -24.32 -26.44 -44.71
N LEU A 792 -23.50 -27.06 -43.86
CA LEU A 792 -22.10 -26.65 -43.63
C LEU A 792 -21.21 -26.87 -44.85
N LEU A 793 -21.26 -28.06 -45.45
CA LEU A 793 -20.36 -28.39 -46.55
C LEU A 793 -20.63 -27.56 -47.80
N PRO A 794 -21.89 -27.36 -48.25
CA PRO A 794 -22.14 -26.46 -49.38
C PRO A 794 -21.72 -25.02 -49.10
N MET A 795 -22.00 -24.50 -47.91
CA MET A 795 -21.58 -23.15 -47.52
C MET A 795 -20.06 -22.94 -47.65
N LEU A 796 -19.26 -23.91 -47.17
CA LEU A 796 -17.80 -23.85 -47.24
C LEU A 796 -17.27 -24.10 -48.66
N ALA A 797 -17.82 -25.10 -49.35
CA ALA A 797 -17.42 -25.45 -50.71
C ALA A 797 -17.75 -24.33 -51.71
N ASP A 798 -18.90 -23.66 -51.57
CA ASP A 798 -19.28 -22.52 -52.40
C ASP A 798 -18.36 -21.33 -52.16
N THR A 799 -17.94 -21.10 -50.92
CA THR A 799 -16.97 -20.04 -50.61
C THR A 799 -15.60 -20.32 -51.23
N LEU A 800 -15.13 -21.56 -51.17
CA LEU A 800 -13.91 -21.98 -51.88
C LEU A 800 -14.07 -21.92 -53.41
N SER A 801 -15.30 -22.08 -53.89
CA SER A 801 -15.68 -22.03 -55.30
C SER A 801 -16.11 -20.64 -55.77
N GLU A 802 -15.84 -19.55 -55.03
CA GLU A 802 -16.19 -18.17 -55.42
C GLU A 802 -15.15 -17.57 -56.38
N PRO A 803 -15.53 -17.10 -57.60
CA PRO A 803 -14.57 -16.65 -58.63
C PRO A 803 -13.56 -15.60 -58.17
N LEU A 804 -13.94 -14.72 -57.24
CA LEU A 804 -13.08 -13.68 -56.70
C LEU A 804 -12.36 -14.07 -55.40
N GLY A 805 -12.49 -15.31 -54.95
CA GLY A 805 -11.93 -15.78 -53.67
C GLY A 805 -10.41 -15.65 -53.57
N VAL A 806 -9.69 -15.74 -54.70
CA VAL A 806 -8.22 -15.62 -54.76
C VAL A 806 -7.73 -14.22 -54.34
N ALA A 807 -8.58 -13.19 -54.45
CA ALA A 807 -8.29 -11.85 -53.95
C ALA A 807 -8.35 -11.75 -52.41
N CYS A 808 -8.83 -12.80 -51.72
CA CYS A 808 -8.99 -12.85 -50.27
C CYS A 808 -8.42 -14.16 -49.69
N PRO A 809 -7.08 -14.35 -49.70
CA PRO A 809 -6.44 -15.57 -49.18
C PRO A 809 -6.85 -15.97 -47.75
N PRO A 810 -7.00 -15.04 -46.77
CA PRO A 810 -7.41 -15.41 -45.41
C PRO A 810 -8.77 -16.11 -45.34
N LEU A 811 -9.75 -15.68 -46.15
CA LEU A 811 -11.07 -16.31 -46.21
C LEU A 811 -10.96 -17.75 -46.71
N LEU A 812 -10.19 -17.98 -47.79
CA LEU A 812 -9.98 -19.32 -48.34
C LEU A 812 -9.26 -20.24 -47.34
N GLU A 813 -8.29 -19.71 -46.61
CA GLU A 813 -7.61 -20.45 -45.56
C GLU A 813 -8.58 -20.87 -44.45
N GLN A 814 -9.38 -19.94 -43.93
CA GLN A 814 -10.35 -20.24 -42.86
C GLN A 814 -11.44 -21.21 -43.33
N ALA A 815 -11.95 -21.06 -44.55
CA ALA A 815 -12.92 -21.99 -45.13
C ALA A 815 -12.34 -23.41 -45.25
N THR A 816 -11.08 -23.53 -45.68
CA THR A 816 -10.39 -24.83 -45.79
C THR A 816 -10.16 -25.46 -44.40
N ARG A 817 -9.74 -24.68 -43.40
CA ARG A 817 -9.60 -25.16 -42.02
C ARG A 817 -10.94 -25.58 -41.41
N ALA A 818 -12.03 -24.88 -41.73
CA ALA A 818 -13.36 -25.29 -41.32
C ALA A 818 -13.78 -26.63 -41.97
N ILE A 819 -13.42 -26.87 -43.24
CA ILE A 819 -13.61 -28.19 -43.88
C ILE A 819 -12.82 -29.28 -43.15
N GLN A 820 -11.57 -29.02 -42.78
CA GLN A 820 -10.78 -29.96 -41.95
C GLN A 820 -11.47 -30.26 -40.62
N ALA A 821 -11.98 -29.23 -39.93
CA ALA A 821 -12.72 -29.42 -38.68
C ALA A 821 -14.03 -30.22 -38.87
N VAL A 822 -14.73 -30.01 -40.00
CA VAL A 822 -15.89 -30.84 -40.39
C VAL A 822 -15.46 -32.30 -40.58
N MET A 823 -14.34 -32.54 -41.27
CA MET A 823 -13.83 -33.90 -41.48
C MET A 823 -13.46 -34.56 -40.15
N LEU A 824 -12.77 -33.87 -39.24
CA LEU A 824 -12.39 -34.42 -37.93
C LEU A 824 -13.59 -34.78 -37.05
N ASN A 825 -14.60 -33.91 -36.99
CA ASN A 825 -15.73 -34.07 -36.08
C ASN A 825 -16.90 -34.89 -36.67
N ALA A 826 -16.97 -35.03 -37.99
CA ALA A 826 -18.05 -35.70 -38.70
C ALA A 826 -17.58 -36.81 -39.66
N TRP A 827 -16.34 -37.30 -39.48
CA TRP A 827 -15.69 -38.33 -40.31
C TRP A 827 -16.59 -39.51 -40.71
N PRO A 828 -17.48 -40.08 -39.86
CA PRO A 828 -18.27 -41.28 -40.23
C PRO A 828 -19.28 -41.05 -41.35
N ARG A 829 -19.53 -39.80 -41.76
CA ARG A 829 -20.48 -39.45 -42.83
C ARG A 829 -19.83 -38.67 -43.97
N ILE A 830 -18.53 -38.40 -43.91
CA ILE A 830 -17.84 -37.62 -44.95
C ILE A 830 -17.78 -38.38 -46.26
N SER A 831 -17.65 -39.71 -46.26
CA SER A 831 -17.64 -40.53 -47.48
C SER A 831 -18.86 -40.27 -48.39
N VAL A 832 -20.05 -40.11 -47.81
CA VAL A 832 -21.30 -39.80 -48.53
C VAL A 832 -21.30 -38.39 -49.12
N HIS A 833 -20.62 -37.44 -48.45
CA HIS A 833 -20.55 -36.04 -48.84
C HIS A 833 -19.23 -35.66 -49.54
N ARG A 834 -18.36 -36.62 -49.84
CA ARG A 834 -17.00 -36.38 -50.37
C ARG A 834 -16.98 -35.52 -51.64
N GLY A 835 -17.98 -35.68 -52.52
CA GLY A 835 -18.07 -34.92 -53.76
C GLY A 835 -18.17 -33.40 -53.53
N GLU A 836 -18.82 -33.00 -52.44
CA GLU A 836 -18.93 -31.58 -52.04
C GLU A 836 -17.57 -31.01 -51.61
N VAL A 837 -16.83 -31.80 -50.82
CA VAL A 837 -15.50 -31.46 -50.33
C VAL A 837 -14.52 -31.37 -51.50
N VAL A 838 -14.51 -32.39 -52.37
CA VAL A 838 -13.68 -32.41 -53.58
C VAL A 838 -13.97 -31.21 -54.47
N ARG A 839 -15.26 -30.87 -54.70
CA ARG A 839 -15.62 -29.70 -55.51
C ARG A 839 -14.96 -28.44 -54.97
N GLY A 840 -15.12 -28.16 -53.68
CA GLY A 840 -14.55 -26.96 -53.06
C GLY A 840 -13.03 -26.90 -53.16
N LEU A 841 -12.33 -27.99 -52.81
CA LEU A 841 -10.86 -28.04 -52.80
C LEU A 841 -10.28 -27.93 -54.22
N VAL A 842 -10.83 -28.68 -55.18
CA VAL A 842 -10.33 -28.72 -56.57
C VAL A 842 -10.56 -27.40 -57.28
N VAL A 843 -11.78 -26.83 -57.18
CA VAL A 843 -12.10 -25.55 -57.84
C VAL A 843 -11.24 -24.41 -57.28
N CYS A 844 -11.04 -24.37 -55.96
CA CYS A 844 -10.18 -23.38 -55.34
C CYS A 844 -8.72 -23.54 -55.80
N TRP A 845 -8.20 -24.77 -55.82
CA TRP A 845 -6.83 -25.06 -56.25
C TRP A 845 -6.57 -24.63 -57.69
N VAL A 846 -7.46 -25.01 -58.61
CA VAL A 846 -7.35 -24.67 -60.04
C VAL A 846 -7.31 -23.16 -60.24
N ARG A 847 -8.14 -22.40 -59.52
CA ARG A 847 -8.16 -20.94 -59.63
C ARG A 847 -6.91 -20.26 -59.08
N ILE A 848 -6.31 -20.82 -58.03
CA ILE A 848 -5.03 -20.33 -57.54
C ILE A 848 -3.96 -20.54 -58.62
N CYS A 849 -3.93 -21.72 -59.25
CA CYS A 849 -3.03 -21.99 -60.38
C CYS A 849 -3.25 -21.02 -61.55
N GLU A 850 -4.51 -20.77 -61.94
CA GLU A 850 -4.85 -19.82 -63.00
C GLU A 850 -4.40 -18.39 -62.67
N SER A 851 -4.57 -17.95 -61.43
CA SER A 851 -4.13 -16.63 -60.99
C SER A 851 -2.61 -16.49 -61.01
N GLU A 852 -1.85 -17.54 -60.65
CA GLU A 852 -0.38 -17.51 -60.70
C GLU A 852 0.15 -17.50 -62.14
N GLU A 853 -0.51 -18.25 -63.04
CA GLU A 853 -0.20 -18.25 -64.47
C GLU A 853 -0.40 -16.86 -65.09
N LEU A 854 -1.41 -16.10 -64.64
CA LEU A 854 -1.71 -14.75 -65.11
C LEU A 854 -0.72 -13.68 -64.60
N VAL A 855 -0.15 -13.85 -63.39
CA VAL A 855 0.71 -12.82 -62.74
C VAL A 855 2.19 -12.93 -63.14
N GLY A 856 2.65 -14.09 -63.65
CA GLY A 856 3.98 -14.27 -64.25
C GLY A 856 5.16 -13.99 -63.31
N ASN A 857 5.73 -15.02 -62.68
CA ASN A 857 6.86 -14.98 -61.71
C ASN A 857 6.72 -14.03 -60.49
N GLY A 858 5.68 -13.20 -60.41
CA GLY A 858 5.27 -12.50 -59.18
C GLY A 858 4.46 -13.44 -58.29
N LYS A 859 4.99 -13.79 -57.11
CA LYS A 859 4.22 -14.53 -56.10
C LYS A 859 3.12 -13.62 -55.55
N VAL A 860 1.85 -14.04 -55.66
CA VAL A 860 0.75 -13.37 -54.97
C VAL A 860 0.86 -13.68 -53.48
N GLU A 861 1.04 -12.63 -52.67
CA GLU A 861 1.27 -12.73 -51.23
C GLU A 861 0.10 -13.47 -50.54
N GLY A 862 0.40 -14.52 -49.77
CA GLY A 862 -0.60 -15.29 -49.00
C GLY A 862 -1.14 -16.58 -49.66
N LEU A 863 -1.08 -16.76 -50.98
CA LEU A 863 -1.65 -17.95 -51.65
C LEU A 863 -0.88 -19.26 -51.40
N GLU A 864 0.43 -19.18 -51.14
CA GLU A 864 1.24 -20.36 -50.79
C GLU A 864 0.77 -21.00 -49.47
N GLY A 865 0.34 -20.18 -48.51
CA GLY A 865 -0.25 -20.66 -47.26
C GLY A 865 -1.57 -21.40 -47.50
N VAL A 866 -2.43 -20.85 -48.35
CA VAL A 866 -3.71 -21.47 -48.74
C VAL A 866 -3.48 -22.82 -49.42
N LYS A 867 -2.52 -22.91 -50.34
CA LYS A 867 -2.13 -24.18 -50.99
C LYS A 867 -1.69 -25.24 -49.98
N GLY A 868 -0.89 -24.86 -48.99
CA GLY A 868 -0.46 -25.77 -47.93
C GLY A 868 -1.65 -26.34 -47.14
N VAL A 869 -2.62 -25.50 -46.77
CA VAL A 869 -3.81 -25.95 -46.05
C VAL A 869 -4.74 -26.79 -46.93
N LEU A 870 -4.87 -26.47 -48.22
CA LEU A 870 -5.65 -27.25 -49.19
C LEU A 870 -5.08 -28.67 -49.37
N ARG A 871 -3.75 -28.81 -49.48
CA ARG A 871 -3.09 -30.13 -49.55
C ARG A 871 -3.35 -30.95 -48.30
N ALA A 872 -3.17 -30.37 -47.11
CA ALA A 872 -3.44 -31.06 -45.85
C ALA A 872 -4.93 -31.47 -45.73
N ALA A 873 -5.86 -30.70 -46.28
CA ALA A 873 -7.28 -31.07 -46.34
C ALA A 873 -7.53 -32.22 -47.32
N ALA A 874 -6.86 -32.24 -48.48
CA ALA A 874 -6.95 -33.32 -49.46
C ALA A 874 -6.37 -34.65 -48.91
N GLU A 875 -5.23 -34.58 -48.23
CA GLU A 875 -4.63 -35.69 -47.47
C GLU A 875 -5.62 -36.28 -46.47
N MET A 876 -6.17 -35.43 -45.60
CA MET A 876 -7.15 -35.84 -44.60
C MET A 876 -8.41 -36.46 -45.24
N LEU A 877 -8.87 -35.93 -46.38
CA LEU A 877 -10.04 -36.47 -47.06
C LEU A 877 -9.79 -37.90 -47.56
N VAL A 878 -8.62 -38.18 -48.13
CA VAL A 878 -8.29 -39.55 -48.58
C VAL A 878 -8.28 -40.51 -47.40
N GLU A 879 -7.61 -40.15 -46.29
CA GLU A 879 -7.57 -41.01 -45.10
C GLU A 879 -8.97 -41.28 -44.53
N VAL A 880 -9.81 -40.24 -44.44
CA VAL A 880 -11.18 -40.36 -43.91
C VAL A 880 -12.06 -41.23 -44.81
N VAL A 881 -11.97 -41.09 -46.14
CA VAL A 881 -12.79 -41.88 -47.07
C VAL A 881 -12.31 -43.33 -47.15
N GLU A 882 -11.01 -43.58 -47.10
CA GLU A 882 -10.46 -44.94 -47.09
C GLU A 882 -10.83 -45.73 -45.83
N THR A 883 -11.04 -45.03 -44.72
CA THR A 883 -11.49 -45.65 -43.46
C THR A 883 -12.91 -46.25 -43.57
N ASP A 884 -13.74 -45.78 -44.50
CA ASP A 884 -15.12 -46.28 -44.72
C ASP A 884 -15.15 -47.60 -45.53
N GLY A 885 -14.06 -47.94 -46.24
CA GLY A 885 -13.86 -49.24 -46.93
C GLY A 885 -14.72 -49.51 -48.17
N ASP A 886 -15.83 -48.78 -48.36
CA ASP A 886 -16.82 -49.00 -49.43
C ASP A 886 -16.58 -48.16 -50.70
N VAL A 887 -15.54 -47.31 -50.73
CA VAL A 887 -15.28 -46.35 -51.83
C VAL A 887 -13.81 -46.41 -52.28
N ASP A 888 -13.57 -46.70 -53.56
CA ASP A 888 -12.24 -46.58 -54.19
C ASP A 888 -11.93 -45.13 -54.58
N PHE A 889 -11.61 -44.32 -53.57
CA PHE A 889 -11.40 -42.89 -53.76
C PHE A 889 -10.10 -42.57 -54.52
N LYS A 890 -9.07 -43.43 -54.43
CA LYS A 890 -7.81 -43.25 -55.18
C LYS A 890 -8.04 -43.32 -56.69
N SER A 891 -8.91 -44.22 -57.16
CA SER A 891 -9.30 -44.27 -58.57
C SER A 891 -10.08 -43.02 -59.00
N GLU A 892 -10.99 -42.51 -58.15
CA GLU A 892 -11.71 -41.24 -58.40
C GLU A 892 -10.73 -40.05 -58.55
N VAL A 893 -9.73 -39.94 -57.66
CA VAL A 893 -8.70 -38.89 -57.73
C VAL A 893 -7.83 -39.02 -58.98
N ALA A 894 -7.44 -40.23 -59.38
CA ALA A 894 -6.68 -40.45 -60.62
C ALA A 894 -7.43 -39.94 -61.86
N GLY A 895 -8.75 -40.15 -61.92
CA GLY A 895 -9.60 -39.62 -63.00
C GLY A 895 -9.67 -38.08 -63.00
N LEU A 896 -9.61 -37.43 -61.83
CA LEU A 896 -9.58 -35.96 -61.73
C LEU A 896 -8.25 -35.38 -62.21
N VAL A 897 -7.12 -36.02 -61.88
CA VAL A 897 -5.79 -35.60 -62.34
C VAL A 897 -5.63 -35.80 -63.86
N GLU A 898 -6.24 -36.84 -64.42
CA GLU A 898 -6.29 -37.03 -65.87
C GLU A 898 -7.11 -35.93 -66.57
N ALA A 899 -8.22 -35.50 -65.97
CA ALA A 899 -9.07 -34.44 -66.49
C ALA A 899 -8.40 -33.04 -66.44
N ASP A 900 -7.63 -32.74 -65.40
CA ASP A 900 -6.83 -31.51 -65.30
C ASP A 900 -5.51 -31.76 -64.55
N ARG A 901 -4.39 -31.66 -65.27
CA ARG A 901 -3.05 -31.91 -64.71
C ARG A 901 -2.68 -30.99 -63.55
N ARG A 902 -3.27 -29.80 -63.46
CA ARG A 902 -3.01 -28.84 -62.37
C ARG A 902 -3.46 -29.41 -61.02
N VAL A 903 -4.48 -30.27 -61.02
CA VAL A 903 -5.04 -30.92 -59.82
C VAL A 903 -4.06 -31.91 -59.19
N GLY A 904 -3.08 -32.44 -59.96
CA GLY A 904 -2.03 -33.31 -59.42
C GLY A 904 -1.32 -32.70 -58.22
N GLY A 905 -1.01 -31.39 -58.28
CA GLY A 905 -0.33 -30.67 -57.20
C GLY A 905 -1.10 -30.56 -55.88
N LEU A 906 -2.43 -30.78 -55.89
CA LEU A 906 -3.29 -30.79 -54.70
C LEU A 906 -3.22 -32.12 -53.95
N PHE A 907 -3.01 -33.22 -54.67
CA PHE A 907 -2.97 -34.59 -54.14
C PHE A 907 -1.54 -35.18 -54.10
N ASP A 908 -0.52 -34.35 -54.33
CA ASP A 908 0.90 -34.73 -54.24
C ASP A 908 1.20 -35.33 -52.85
N GLY A 909 1.54 -36.63 -52.81
CA GLY A 909 1.85 -37.37 -51.58
C GLY A 909 0.76 -38.33 -51.10
N VAL A 910 -0.40 -38.36 -51.77
CA VAL A 910 -1.59 -39.13 -51.33
C VAL A 910 -2.01 -40.21 -52.33
N VAL A 911 -1.69 -40.02 -53.61
CA VAL A 911 -1.97 -40.93 -54.74
C VAL A 911 -0.68 -41.34 -55.44
#